data_AF-A0A952W9J1-F1
#
_entry.id   AF-A0A952W9J1-F1
#
_cell.length_a   1.000
_cell.length_b   1.000
_cell.length_c   1.000
_cell.angle_alpha   90.00
_cell.angle_beta   90.00
_cell.angle_gamma   90.00
#
_symmetry.space_group_name_H-M   'P 1'
#
loop_
_entity.id
_entity.type
_entity.pdbx_description
1 polymer ?
#
loop_
_entity_poly.entity_id
_entity_poly.type
_entity_poly.pdbx_seq_one_letter_code
_entity_poly.pdbx_strand_id
1 'polypeptide(L)'
;MNRDVLVQCIAGTVAAAAIGVGGVLGPEIFASATRNKLVYADRASQAYPPQVGVGIAIGAFRGLAVNFLWIRANQLKEDGKYHEAMTLARAITQLQPRFGPVWVFHAWNMAYNISVSASDPAERWQWVRRGIDLLRTDGIANNPHDMAIFRELGWIHLQKIGGYTDESNQYYKRALAAEWTEVLGEPPRLGLRVTADQAQMVARYLADLGPAATPEDRIPLAEGDVLDRSRASLIYIAWLTQIDRAPDTLTELHRRSPATRTVAERIRARITTRFDGDLLRIYTQARAFNESPYAGSQAEASMGPKTTAMLSLMRDPELAPALDELILHVRKRVLTDRYRMDLPRMIRYTRQYGPIDWRHAGAHALYWTRMGTERAAEVVNEENRADFDFINTDRQVVHSIQELYRSGDIYFNYFYWSAPQFRLQRSSSYPQVASLYTAVPNPFFVDSYGEALVELRRRSIQRGEVFESAARIFTLYAAGYENFLQDVIRFYYRRGQRDLAHKYQLRLLEFEGNINDVEKRMQVYATDLNTFIAKQFEDIRYTSVYVANSEIESALQGAFIGLLSGNTDIFRNSLTYARTYHAAYMREQRNMTAAAGDIARTEMFHHDFRVQAGIRFAAFVANLDLADAEKVYDRAPIDLRQWAYDYLLDQYREARNSDVALGGRAFDEVFPEPPDMPAFRQMRQRLLEEGPSFTPQRDG
;
A
#
# COMPACT_ATOMS: atom_id res chain seq x y z
N MET A 1 -17.34 -53.73 -52.17
CA MET A 1 -16.80 -52.67 -51.29
C MET A 1 -17.10 -53.06 -49.86
N ASN A 2 -16.09 -53.21 -49.00
CA ASN A 2 -16.32 -53.56 -47.59
C ASN A 2 -17.12 -52.46 -46.89
N ARG A 3 -17.94 -52.83 -45.90
CA ARG A 3 -18.81 -51.91 -45.16
C ARG A 3 -18.04 -50.70 -44.62
N ASP A 4 -16.80 -50.90 -44.18
CA ASP A 4 -15.92 -49.84 -43.68
C ASP A 4 -15.51 -48.83 -44.77
N VAL A 5 -15.25 -49.30 -45.99
CA VAL A 5 -14.89 -48.43 -47.13
C VAL A 5 -16.10 -47.60 -47.55
N LEU A 6 -17.31 -48.19 -47.52
CA LEU A 6 -18.56 -47.45 -47.78
C LEU A 6 -18.80 -46.37 -46.72
N VAL A 7 -18.60 -46.69 -45.44
CA VAL A 7 -18.71 -45.73 -44.33
C VAL A 7 -17.68 -44.61 -44.47
N GLN A 8 -16.42 -44.93 -44.81
CA GLN A 8 -15.38 -43.93 -45.06
C GLN A 8 -15.70 -43.01 -46.24
N CYS A 9 -16.22 -43.56 -47.34
CA CYS A 9 -16.61 -42.75 -48.51
C CYS A 9 -17.79 -41.84 -48.21
N ILE A 10 -18.80 -42.33 -47.48
CA ILE A 10 -19.95 -41.52 -47.05
C ILE A 10 -19.48 -40.42 -46.10
N ALA A 11 -18.68 -40.75 -45.08
CA ALA A 11 -18.13 -39.78 -44.14
C ALA A 11 -17.27 -38.72 -44.86
N GLY A 12 -16.42 -39.13 -45.80
CA GLY A 12 -15.61 -38.22 -46.62
C GLY A 12 -16.46 -37.28 -47.49
N THR A 13 -17.54 -37.80 -48.07
CA THR A 13 -18.48 -37.00 -48.88
C THR A 13 -19.24 -36.00 -48.00
N VAL A 14 -19.73 -36.41 -46.84
CA VAL A 14 -20.39 -35.53 -45.86
C VAL A 14 -19.43 -34.46 -45.36
N ALA A 15 -18.18 -34.81 -45.06
CA ALA A 15 -17.15 -33.85 -44.66
C ALA A 15 -16.85 -32.84 -45.78
N ALA A 16 -16.66 -33.30 -47.02
CA ALA A 16 -16.43 -32.41 -48.16
C ALA A 16 -17.62 -31.47 -48.42
N ALA A 17 -18.85 -31.99 -48.32
CA ALA A 17 -20.06 -31.18 -48.44
C ALA A 17 -20.17 -30.15 -47.31
N ALA A 18 -19.92 -30.54 -46.05
CA ALA A 18 -19.94 -29.63 -44.92
C ALA A 18 -18.86 -28.54 -45.03
N ILE A 19 -17.66 -28.88 -45.49
CA ILE A 19 -16.57 -27.92 -45.76
C ILE A 19 -16.98 -26.98 -46.90
N GLY A 20 -17.56 -27.50 -47.99
CA GLY A 20 -18.04 -26.69 -49.10
C GLY A 20 -19.14 -25.71 -48.70
N VAL A 21 -20.16 -26.20 -47.99
CA VAL A 21 -21.27 -25.38 -47.45
C VAL A 21 -20.74 -24.35 -46.45
N GLY A 22 -19.84 -24.73 -45.55
CA GLY A 22 -19.18 -23.83 -44.61
C GLY A 22 -18.32 -22.77 -45.31
N GLY A 23 -17.65 -23.11 -46.41
CA GLY A 23 -16.87 -22.18 -47.22
C GLY A 23 -17.72 -21.15 -47.97
N VAL A 24 -18.94 -21.51 -48.37
CA VAL A 24 -19.89 -20.60 -49.02
C VAL A 24 -20.65 -19.73 -48.00
N LEU A 25 -21.16 -20.33 -46.93
CA LEU A 25 -21.94 -19.60 -45.91
C LEU A 25 -21.06 -18.80 -44.95
N GLY A 26 -19.84 -19.24 -44.69
CA GLY A 26 -18.90 -18.62 -43.76
C GLY A 26 -18.68 -17.11 -44.01
N PRO A 27 -18.36 -16.68 -45.24
CA PRO A 27 -18.22 -15.27 -45.58
C PRO A 27 -19.49 -14.45 -45.34
N GLU A 28 -20.67 -14.97 -45.66
CA GLU A 28 -21.95 -14.27 -45.44
C GLU A 28 -22.30 -14.16 -43.96
N ILE A 29 -22.11 -15.24 -43.20
CA ILE A 29 -22.29 -15.26 -41.74
C ILE A 29 -21.31 -14.29 -41.09
N PHE A 30 -20.04 -14.31 -41.50
CA PHE A 30 -19.01 -13.40 -40.97
C PHE A 30 -19.31 -11.95 -41.34
N ALA A 31 -19.71 -11.66 -42.57
CA ALA A 31 -20.10 -10.33 -43.00
C ALA A 31 -21.38 -9.86 -42.27
N SER A 32 -22.34 -10.75 -42.03
CA SER A 32 -23.54 -10.48 -41.23
C SER A 32 -23.18 -10.18 -39.79
N ALA A 33 -22.33 -11.00 -39.18
CA ALA A 33 -21.88 -10.83 -37.81
C ALA A 33 -21.04 -9.55 -37.67
N THR A 34 -20.25 -9.18 -38.68
CA THR A 34 -19.52 -7.89 -38.74
C THR A 34 -20.48 -6.70 -38.88
N ARG A 35 -21.44 -6.75 -39.82
CA ARG A 35 -22.47 -5.70 -40.00
C ARG A 35 -23.28 -5.45 -38.73
N ASN A 36 -23.63 -6.53 -38.03
CA ASN A 36 -24.38 -6.50 -36.79
C ASN A 36 -23.49 -6.29 -35.55
N LYS A 37 -22.17 -6.06 -35.72
CA LYS A 37 -21.19 -5.87 -34.63
C LYS A 37 -21.17 -7.01 -33.61
N LEU A 38 -21.51 -8.21 -34.07
CA LEU A 38 -21.45 -9.48 -33.34
C LEU A 38 -20.03 -10.10 -33.38
N VAL A 39 -19.14 -9.58 -34.24
CA VAL A 39 -17.70 -9.88 -34.27
C VAL A 39 -16.96 -8.55 -34.12
N TYR A 40 -15.84 -8.56 -33.38
CA TYR A 40 -15.08 -7.35 -33.02
C TYR A 40 -13.65 -7.32 -33.59
N ALA A 41 -13.22 -8.37 -34.30
CA ALA A 41 -11.86 -8.46 -34.86
C ALA A 41 -11.91 -8.13 -36.35
N ASP A 42 -12.30 -6.91 -36.69
CA ASP A 42 -12.82 -6.63 -38.03
C ASP A 42 -11.72 -6.21 -39.00
N ARG A 43 -10.49 -6.00 -38.53
CA ARG A 43 -9.33 -5.72 -39.40
C ARG A 43 -8.06 -6.26 -38.79
N ALA A 44 -7.33 -7.08 -39.56
CA ALA A 44 -5.90 -7.13 -39.41
C ALA A 44 -5.35 -5.73 -39.75
N SER A 45 -5.03 -4.91 -38.74
CA SER A 45 -4.24 -3.71 -38.93
C SER A 45 -2.88 -4.09 -39.51
N GLN A 46 -2.32 -3.26 -40.40
CA GLN A 46 -0.98 -3.47 -40.95
C GLN A 46 0.12 -3.53 -39.87
N ALA A 47 -0.20 -3.14 -38.62
CA ALA A 47 0.70 -3.20 -37.48
C ALA A 47 0.71 -4.57 -36.77
N TYR A 48 -0.13 -5.54 -37.16
CA TYR A 48 -0.16 -6.85 -36.50
C TYR A 48 0.92 -7.80 -37.03
N PRO A 49 1.54 -8.62 -36.15
CA PRO A 49 2.37 -9.73 -36.59
C PRO A 49 1.60 -10.64 -37.57
N PRO A 50 2.20 -11.16 -38.66
CA PRO A 50 1.50 -11.93 -39.70
C PRO A 50 0.63 -13.09 -39.17
N GLN A 51 1.09 -13.74 -38.10
CA GLN A 51 0.38 -14.79 -37.37
C GLN A 51 -0.98 -14.36 -36.77
N VAL A 52 -1.16 -13.09 -36.38
CA VAL A 52 -2.45 -12.54 -35.95
C VAL A 52 -3.37 -12.32 -37.14
N GLY A 53 -2.82 -11.84 -38.27
CA GLY A 53 -3.57 -11.70 -39.53
C GLY A 53 -4.11 -13.05 -40.02
N VAL A 54 -3.29 -14.10 -39.98
CA VAL A 54 -3.70 -15.48 -40.30
C VAL A 54 -4.77 -15.98 -39.32
N GLY A 55 -4.59 -15.76 -38.02
CA GLY A 55 -5.56 -16.16 -36.99
C GLY A 55 -6.93 -15.49 -37.12
N ILE A 56 -6.98 -14.25 -37.61
CA ILE A 56 -8.22 -13.55 -37.97
C ILE A 56 -8.82 -14.13 -39.27
N ALA A 57 -7.98 -14.46 -40.25
CA ALA A 57 -8.43 -14.95 -41.56
C ALA A 57 -9.05 -16.36 -41.53
N ILE A 58 -8.66 -17.22 -40.58
CA ILE A 58 -9.13 -18.61 -40.49
C ILE A 58 -10.47 -18.81 -39.74
N GLY A 59 -11.14 -17.72 -39.34
CA GLY A 59 -12.51 -17.76 -38.80
C GLY A 59 -12.69 -18.71 -37.61
N ALA A 60 -13.43 -19.81 -37.80
CA ALA A 60 -13.74 -20.80 -36.76
C ALA A 60 -12.50 -21.47 -36.13
N PHE A 61 -11.35 -21.48 -36.82
CA PHE A 61 -10.11 -22.08 -36.31
C PHE A 61 -9.26 -21.15 -35.43
N ARG A 62 -9.75 -19.93 -35.16
CA ARG A 62 -9.06 -18.94 -34.30
C ARG A 62 -8.67 -19.50 -32.93
N GLY A 63 -9.51 -20.34 -32.33
CA GLY A 63 -9.20 -21.00 -31.05
C GLY A 63 -8.00 -21.96 -31.14
N LEU A 64 -7.87 -22.72 -32.24
CA LEU A 64 -6.72 -23.61 -32.45
C LEU A 64 -5.43 -22.82 -32.68
N ALA A 65 -5.49 -21.73 -33.44
CA ALA A 65 -4.35 -20.83 -33.60
C ALA A 65 -3.91 -20.22 -32.28
N VAL A 66 -4.85 -19.79 -31.44
CA VAL A 66 -4.54 -19.30 -30.09
C VAL A 66 -3.87 -20.38 -29.25
N ASN A 67 -4.39 -21.61 -29.23
CA ASN A 67 -3.78 -22.73 -28.50
C ASN A 67 -2.34 -22.99 -28.97
N PHE A 68 -2.09 -22.99 -30.27
CA PHE A 68 -0.74 -23.13 -30.82
C PHE A 68 0.21 -22.01 -30.38
N LEU A 69 -0.24 -20.75 -30.48
CA LEU A 69 0.54 -19.60 -30.02
C LEU A 69 0.81 -19.68 -28.51
N TRP A 70 -0.13 -20.20 -27.73
CA TRP A 70 0.02 -20.37 -26.29
C TRP A 70 1.06 -21.42 -25.93
N ILE A 71 1.04 -22.59 -26.59
CA ILE A 71 2.06 -23.63 -26.42
C ILE A 71 3.45 -23.06 -26.72
N ARG A 72 3.57 -22.32 -27.83
CA ARG A 72 4.83 -21.68 -28.21
C ARG A 72 5.26 -20.59 -27.23
N ALA A 73 4.33 -19.78 -26.72
CA ALA A 73 4.63 -18.75 -25.72
C ALA A 73 5.14 -19.37 -24.41
N ASN A 74 4.57 -20.50 -23.98
CA ASN A 74 5.03 -21.23 -22.81
C ASN A 74 6.42 -21.85 -23.03
N GLN A 75 6.69 -22.44 -24.20
CA GLN A 75 8.03 -22.96 -24.54
C GLN A 75 9.08 -21.84 -24.52
N LEU A 76 8.79 -20.69 -25.15
CA LEU A 76 9.70 -19.54 -25.11
C LEU A 76 9.95 -19.02 -23.68
N LYS A 77 8.93 -19.05 -22.83
CA LYS A 77 9.07 -18.70 -21.41
C LYS A 77 9.98 -19.70 -20.67
N GLU A 78 9.82 -20.99 -20.91
CA GLU A 78 10.68 -22.05 -20.34
C GLU A 78 12.12 -21.93 -20.84
N ASP A 79 12.33 -21.52 -22.09
CA ASP A 79 13.63 -21.22 -22.69
C ASP A 79 14.28 -19.91 -22.18
N GLY A 80 13.59 -19.13 -21.33
CA GLY A 80 14.06 -17.81 -20.86
C GLY A 80 13.92 -16.67 -21.89
N LYS A 81 13.26 -16.91 -23.03
CA LYS A 81 13.01 -15.94 -24.12
C LYS A 81 11.77 -15.10 -23.82
N TYR A 82 11.83 -14.31 -22.75
CA TYR A 82 10.66 -13.60 -22.22
C TYR A 82 10.11 -12.54 -23.18
N HIS A 83 10.95 -11.82 -23.91
CA HIS A 83 10.48 -10.80 -24.86
C HIS A 83 9.68 -11.40 -26.04
N GLU A 84 10.12 -12.54 -26.55
CA GLU A 84 9.44 -13.28 -27.61
C GLU A 84 8.15 -13.91 -27.09
N ALA A 85 8.18 -14.49 -25.88
CA ALA A 85 6.98 -15.00 -25.21
C ALA A 85 5.93 -13.89 -25.06
N MET A 86 6.35 -12.67 -24.72
CA MET A 86 5.44 -11.52 -24.60
C MET A 86 4.92 -11.01 -25.94
N THR A 87 5.69 -11.15 -27.03
CA THR A 87 5.20 -10.86 -28.37
C THR A 87 4.05 -11.80 -28.75
N LEU A 88 4.16 -13.08 -28.39
CA LEU A 88 3.07 -14.04 -28.59
C LEU A 88 1.89 -13.81 -27.65
N ALA A 89 2.13 -13.49 -26.38
CA ALA A 89 1.07 -13.11 -25.44
C ALA A 89 0.25 -11.92 -25.96
N ARG A 90 0.92 -10.89 -26.50
CA ARG A 90 0.25 -9.75 -27.15
C ARG A 90 -0.58 -10.19 -28.36
N ALA A 91 -0.03 -11.05 -29.22
CA ALA A 91 -0.76 -11.61 -30.35
C ALA A 91 -2.02 -12.37 -29.88
N ILE A 92 -1.92 -13.16 -28.80
CA ILE A 92 -3.04 -13.89 -28.21
C ILE A 92 -4.11 -12.93 -27.69
N THR A 93 -3.74 -11.89 -26.93
CA THR A 93 -4.72 -10.88 -26.44
C THR A 93 -5.44 -10.15 -27.56
N GLN A 94 -4.75 -9.85 -28.68
CA GLN A 94 -5.35 -9.27 -29.88
C GLN A 94 -6.25 -10.27 -30.62
N LEU A 95 -5.90 -11.56 -30.58
CA LEU A 95 -6.73 -12.65 -31.06
C LEU A 95 -7.85 -13.02 -30.10
N GLN A 96 -7.91 -12.58 -28.84
CA GLN A 96 -9.06 -12.85 -27.97
C GLN A 96 -9.36 -11.65 -27.05
N PRO A 97 -9.71 -10.48 -27.62
CA PRO A 97 -9.77 -9.24 -26.85
C PRO A 97 -10.89 -9.26 -25.81
N ARG A 98 -12.03 -9.92 -26.10
CA ARG A 98 -13.20 -10.02 -25.21
C ARG A 98 -13.15 -11.21 -24.23
N PHE A 99 -12.04 -11.94 -24.18
CA PHE A 99 -11.90 -13.09 -23.28
C PHE A 99 -10.97 -12.71 -22.13
N GLY A 100 -11.54 -12.17 -21.05
CA GLY A 100 -10.80 -11.71 -19.86
C GLY A 100 -9.76 -12.69 -19.31
N PRO A 101 -10.02 -14.01 -19.26
CA PRO A 101 -9.04 -14.99 -18.78
C PRO A 101 -7.67 -14.93 -19.49
N VAL A 102 -7.62 -14.55 -20.76
CA VAL A 102 -6.34 -14.38 -21.51
C VAL A 102 -5.52 -13.24 -20.94
N TRP A 103 -6.19 -12.11 -20.65
CA TRP A 103 -5.56 -10.94 -20.07
C TRP A 103 -5.06 -11.24 -18.65
N VAL A 104 -5.93 -11.85 -17.83
CA VAL A 104 -5.63 -12.28 -16.46
C VAL A 104 -4.44 -13.22 -16.45
N PHE A 105 -4.44 -14.26 -17.28
CA PHE A 105 -3.34 -15.22 -17.35
C PHE A 105 -2.01 -14.58 -17.72
N HIS A 106 -1.97 -13.74 -18.77
CA HIS A 106 -0.72 -13.14 -19.21
C HIS A 106 -0.20 -12.11 -18.19
N ALA A 107 -1.08 -11.34 -17.56
CA ALA A 107 -0.70 -10.43 -16.48
C ALA A 107 -0.16 -11.18 -15.27
N TRP A 108 -0.84 -12.25 -14.86
CA TRP A 108 -0.39 -13.12 -13.78
C TRP A 108 0.97 -13.75 -14.11
N ASN A 109 1.16 -14.25 -15.34
CA ASN A 109 2.42 -14.84 -15.76
C ASN A 109 3.58 -13.83 -15.73
N MET A 110 3.36 -12.58 -16.14
CA MET A 110 4.36 -11.50 -16.00
C MET A 110 4.66 -11.22 -14.52
N ALA A 111 3.61 -11.03 -13.72
CA ALA A 111 3.74 -10.60 -12.33
C ALA A 111 4.28 -11.69 -11.41
N TYR A 112 4.00 -12.97 -11.65
CA TYR A 112 4.36 -14.07 -10.75
C TYR A 112 5.47 -14.97 -11.30
N ASN A 113 5.44 -15.37 -12.57
CA ASN A 113 6.40 -16.35 -13.08
C ASN A 113 7.63 -15.70 -13.71
N ILE A 114 7.44 -14.71 -14.58
CA ILE A 114 8.57 -14.05 -15.26
C ILE A 114 9.30 -13.16 -14.27
N SER A 115 8.58 -12.40 -13.43
CA SER A 115 9.25 -11.57 -12.43
C SER A 115 10.17 -12.37 -11.53
N VAL A 116 9.83 -13.60 -11.12
CA VAL A 116 10.68 -14.37 -10.20
C VAL A 116 11.97 -14.90 -10.82
N SER A 117 12.03 -14.95 -12.16
CA SER A 117 13.23 -15.38 -12.90
C SER A 117 14.33 -14.32 -12.92
N ALA A 118 14.00 -13.05 -12.71
CA ALA A 118 14.99 -11.98 -12.63
C ALA A 118 15.61 -11.90 -11.23
N SER A 119 16.93 -11.76 -11.16
CA SER A 119 17.67 -11.63 -9.89
C SER A 119 17.66 -10.20 -9.34
N ASP A 120 17.58 -9.18 -10.20
CA ASP A 120 17.55 -7.77 -9.79
C ASP A 120 16.14 -7.33 -9.38
N PRO A 121 15.90 -6.88 -8.12
CA PRO A 121 14.60 -6.39 -7.68
C PRO A 121 13.96 -5.32 -8.56
N ALA A 122 14.78 -4.46 -9.18
CA ALA A 122 14.28 -3.42 -10.08
C ALA A 122 13.73 -4.01 -11.38
N GLU A 123 14.41 -4.98 -11.98
CA GLU A 123 13.90 -5.74 -13.13
C GLU A 123 12.64 -6.53 -12.78
N ARG A 124 12.59 -7.21 -11.62
CA ARG A 124 11.38 -7.93 -11.15
C ARG A 124 10.18 -6.98 -11.08
N TRP A 125 10.37 -5.78 -10.53
CA TRP A 125 9.35 -4.75 -10.44
C TRP A 125 8.84 -4.30 -11.81
N GLN A 126 9.71 -4.20 -12.83
CA GLN A 126 9.26 -3.88 -14.19
C GLN A 126 8.29 -4.93 -14.74
N TRP A 127 8.53 -6.22 -14.47
CA TRP A 127 7.62 -7.29 -14.88
C TRP A 127 6.27 -7.24 -14.15
N VAL A 128 6.28 -6.99 -12.83
CA VAL A 128 5.06 -6.77 -12.05
C VAL A 128 4.25 -5.59 -12.60
N ARG A 129 4.91 -4.47 -12.88
CA ARG A 129 4.28 -3.28 -13.50
C ARG A 129 3.71 -3.57 -14.88
N ARG A 130 4.43 -4.30 -15.74
CA ARG A 130 3.91 -4.69 -17.07
C ARG A 130 2.64 -5.53 -16.97
N GLY A 131 2.55 -6.44 -15.99
CA GLY A 131 1.33 -7.19 -15.73
C GLY A 131 0.15 -6.30 -15.30
N ILE A 132 0.40 -5.35 -14.39
CA ILE A 132 -0.60 -4.35 -13.98
C ILE A 132 -1.04 -3.49 -15.17
N ASP A 133 -0.09 -2.96 -15.93
CA ASP A 133 -0.36 -2.08 -17.07
C ASP A 133 -1.14 -2.80 -18.18
N LEU A 134 -0.87 -4.09 -18.42
CA LEU A 134 -1.62 -4.91 -19.37
C LEU A 134 -3.11 -4.96 -19.01
N LEU A 135 -3.43 -5.27 -17.75
CA LEU A 135 -4.83 -5.33 -17.31
C LEU A 135 -5.47 -3.95 -17.30
N ARG A 136 -4.76 -2.96 -16.75
CA ARG A 136 -5.28 -1.61 -16.52
C ARG A 136 -5.52 -0.82 -17.80
N THR A 137 -4.61 -0.94 -18.75
CA THR A 137 -4.63 -0.13 -19.99
C THR A 137 -5.44 -0.82 -21.07
N ASP A 138 -5.16 -2.10 -21.34
CA ASP A 138 -5.71 -2.80 -22.48
C ASP A 138 -6.82 -3.78 -22.07
N GLY A 139 -6.64 -4.51 -20.97
CA GLY A 139 -7.60 -5.50 -20.46
C GLY A 139 -8.97 -4.88 -20.14
N ILE A 140 -8.99 -3.82 -19.31
CA ILE A 140 -10.22 -3.10 -18.94
C ILE A 140 -10.88 -2.45 -20.17
N ALA A 141 -10.10 -1.87 -21.08
CA ALA A 141 -10.65 -1.24 -22.27
C ALA A 141 -11.40 -2.24 -23.16
N ASN A 142 -10.88 -3.46 -23.26
CA ASN A 142 -11.53 -4.54 -24.02
C ASN A 142 -12.60 -5.29 -23.22
N ASN A 143 -12.55 -5.30 -21.89
CA ASN A 143 -13.49 -6.04 -21.04
C ASN A 143 -13.96 -5.17 -19.87
N PRO A 144 -14.75 -4.12 -20.12
CA PRO A 144 -15.04 -3.10 -19.12
C PRO A 144 -15.84 -3.61 -17.91
N HIS A 145 -16.60 -4.71 -18.06
CA HIS A 145 -17.43 -5.30 -17.02
C HIS A 145 -16.92 -6.67 -16.51
N ASP A 146 -15.75 -7.13 -16.99
CA ASP A 146 -15.22 -8.43 -16.56
C ASP A 146 -14.56 -8.31 -15.18
N MET A 147 -15.24 -8.84 -14.17
CA MET A 147 -14.78 -8.79 -12.77
C MET A 147 -13.43 -9.46 -12.55
N ALA A 148 -13.07 -10.48 -13.35
CA ALA A 148 -11.83 -11.21 -13.15
C ALA A 148 -10.61 -10.31 -13.38
N ILE A 149 -10.68 -9.38 -14.34
CA ILE A 149 -9.61 -8.41 -14.60
C ILE A 149 -9.39 -7.48 -13.41
N PHE A 150 -10.47 -6.91 -12.87
CA PHE A 150 -10.41 -6.01 -11.72
C PHE A 150 -9.94 -6.72 -10.46
N ARG A 151 -10.41 -7.95 -10.23
CA ARG A 151 -10.00 -8.79 -9.12
C ARG A 151 -8.52 -9.15 -9.20
N GLU A 152 -8.02 -9.52 -10.39
CA GLU A 152 -6.61 -9.83 -10.58
C GLU A 152 -5.72 -8.59 -10.39
N LEU A 153 -6.15 -7.43 -10.91
CA LEU A 153 -5.48 -6.15 -10.63
C LEU A 153 -5.35 -5.90 -9.13
N GLY A 154 -6.45 -6.07 -8.38
CA GLY A 154 -6.40 -5.92 -6.94
C GLY A 154 -5.55 -6.99 -6.27
N TRP A 155 -5.46 -8.20 -6.84
CA TRP A 155 -4.76 -9.34 -6.25
C TRP A 155 -3.25 -9.17 -6.38
N ILE A 156 -2.78 -8.72 -7.54
CA ILE A 156 -1.38 -8.35 -7.74
C ILE A 156 -0.97 -7.28 -6.72
N HIS A 157 -1.77 -6.24 -6.51
CA HIS A 157 -1.43 -5.23 -5.50
C HIS A 157 -1.43 -5.82 -4.07
N LEU A 158 -2.47 -6.55 -3.68
CA LEU A 158 -2.60 -7.06 -2.32
C LEU A 158 -1.53 -8.11 -1.98
N GLN A 159 -1.32 -9.10 -2.85
CA GLN A 159 -0.47 -10.25 -2.58
C GLN A 159 0.96 -10.07 -3.08
N LYS A 160 1.14 -9.72 -4.36
CA LYS A 160 2.49 -9.61 -4.95
C LYS A 160 3.25 -8.41 -4.40
N ILE A 161 2.58 -7.26 -4.22
CA ILE A 161 3.21 -6.04 -3.70
C ILE A 161 3.04 -5.95 -2.18
N GLY A 162 1.81 -5.99 -1.68
CA GLY A 162 1.49 -5.79 -0.26
C GLY A 162 1.92 -6.95 0.65
N GLY A 163 1.91 -8.18 0.13
CA GLY A 163 2.24 -9.39 0.87
C GLY A 163 3.71 -9.50 1.27
N TYR A 164 4.07 -10.69 1.75
CA TYR A 164 5.41 -11.02 2.26
C TYR A 164 6.01 -12.28 1.60
N THR A 165 5.32 -12.86 0.62
CA THR A 165 5.70 -14.12 -0.03
C THR A 165 6.78 -13.96 -1.10
N ASP A 166 6.88 -12.79 -1.74
CA ASP A 166 7.97 -12.48 -2.67
C ASP A 166 9.15 -11.85 -1.92
N GLU A 167 10.37 -12.37 -2.13
CA GLU A 167 11.58 -11.87 -1.47
C GLU A 167 11.87 -10.38 -1.76
N SER A 168 11.42 -9.88 -2.91
CA SER A 168 11.57 -8.48 -3.31
C SER A 168 10.37 -7.60 -2.95
N ASN A 169 9.41 -8.07 -2.14
CA ASN A 169 8.21 -7.30 -1.77
C ASN A 169 8.54 -5.93 -1.17
N GLN A 170 9.61 -5.83 -0.36
CA GLN A 170 10.04 -4.56 0.25
C GLN A 170 10.51 -3.55 -0.80
N TYR A 171 11.14 -4.02 -1.87
CA TYR A 171 11.48 -3.16 -3.00
C TYR A 171 10.21 -2.68 -3.72
N TYR A 172 9.23 -3.57 -3.98
CA TYR A 172 7.97 -3.18 -4.65
C TYR A 172 7.18 -2.15 -3.85
N LYS A 173 7.11 -2.30 -2.51
CA LYS A 173 6.46 -1.34 -1.61
C LYS A 173 7.09 0.05 -1.69
N ARG A 174 8.43 0.12 -1.63
CA ARG A 174 9.19 1.38 -1.78
C ARG A 174 9.01 2.00 -3.17
N ALA A 175 9.06 1.18 -4.22
CA ALA A 175 8.91 1.63 -5.59
C ALA A 175 7.49 2.15 -5.86
N LEU A 176 6.46 1.48 -5.33
CA LEU A 176 5.08 1.95 -5.38
C LEU A 176 4.92 3.25 -4.60
N ALA A 177 5.48 3.34 -3.39
CA ALA A 177 5.41 4.57 -2.60
C ALA A 177 6.08 5.75 -3.31
N ALA A 178 7.24 5.53 -3.91
CA ALA A 178 7.92 6.54 -4.72
C ALA A 178 7.07 6.98 -5.92
N GLU A 179 6.55 6.03 -6.69
CA GLU A 179 5.70 6.29 -7.85
C GLU A 179 4.46 7.12 -7.47
N TRP A 180 3.82 6.80 -6.35
CA TRP A 180 2.61 7.51 -5.92
C TRP A 180 2.89 8.84 -5.20
N THR A 181 4.05 9.01 -4.56
CA THR A 181 4.56 10.33 -4.17
C THR A 181 4.80 11.21 -5.40
N GLU A 182 5.28 10.66 -6.52
CA GLU A 182 5.43 11.42 -7.77
C GLU A 182 4.08 11.82 -8.38
N VAL A 183 3.16 10.85 -8.49
CA VAL A 183 1.86 11.02 -9.16
C VAL A 183 0.91 11.93 -8.40
N LEU A 184 0.80 11.80 -7.07
CA LEU A 184 -0.15 12.59 -6.26
C LEU A 184 0.52 13.58 -5.32
N GLY A 185 1.83 13.46 -5.09
CA GLY A 185 2.54 14.20 -4.04
C GLY A 185 2.56 13.47 -2.72
N GLU A 186 3.31 14.04 -1.77
CA GLU A 186 3.22 13.61 -0.38
C GLU A 186 1.79 13.82 0.14
N PRO A 187 1.13 12.78 0.67
CA PRO A 187 -0.17 12.92 1.26
C PRO A 187 -0.09 13.74 2.57
N PRO A 188 -1.20 14.35 3.02
CA PRO A 188 -1.24 15.02 4.31
C PRO A 188 -0.87 14.06 5.46
N ARG A 189 0.12 14.44 6.28
CA ARG A 189 0.50 13.67 7.48
C ARG A 189 -0.56 13.82 8.56
N LEU A 190 -1.19 12.72 8.98
CA LEU A 190 -2.23 12.74 10.00
C LEU A 190 -1.63 12.53 11.40
N GLY A 191 -2.10 13.30 12.38
CA GLY A 191 -1.76 13.14 13.80
C GLY A 191 -3.00 12.77 14.63
N LEU A 192 -2.95 12.99 15.95
CA LEU A 192 -4.17 12.96 16.78
C LEU A 192 -4.99 14.24 16.67
N ARG A 193 -4.36 15.35 16.28
CA ARG A 193 -5.00 16.67 16.21
C ARG A 193 -4.77 17.32 14.86
N VAL A 194 -5.73 18.14 14.46
CA VAL A 194 -5.68 18.96 13.26
C VAL A 194 -4.58 20.02 13.39
N THR A 195 -3.78 20.19 12.35
CA THR A 195 -2.79 21.27 12.23
C THR A 195 -3.39 22.52 11.55
N ALA A 196 -2.75 23.68 11.74
CA ALA A 196 -3.16 24.93 11.07
C ALA A 196 -3.25 24.77 9.54
N ASP A 197 -2.23 24.15 8.92
CA ASP A 197 -2.18 23.95 7.46
C ASP A 197 -3.34 23.07 6.96
N GLN A 198 -3.68 22.01 7.71
CA GLN A 198 -4.82 21.14 7.40
C GLN A 198 -6.14 21.89 7.50
N ALA A 199 -6.33 22.67 8.56
CA ALA A 199 -7.53 23.49 8.73
C ALA A 199 -7.68 24.51 7.59
N GLN A 200 -6.59 25.17 7.21
CA GLN A 200 -6.60 26.13 6.11
C GLN A 200 -6.89 25.47 4.76
N MET A 201 -6.31 24.29 4.50
CA MET A 201 -6.55 23.54 3.26
C MET A 201 -8.02 23.14 3.13
N VAL A 202 -8.63 22.63 4.20
CA VAL A 202 -10.06 22.27 4.21
C VAL A 202 -10.93 23.51 4.06
N ALA A 203 -10.60 24.62 4.73
CA ALA A 203 -11.35 25.87 4.57
C ALA A 203 -11.38 26.37 3.12
N ARG A 204 -10.26 26.29 2.39
CA ARG A 204 -10.21 26.63 0.95
C ARG A 204 -11.10 25.68 0.13
N TYR A 205 -11.01 24.38 0.38
CA TYR A 205 -11.85 23.38 -0.29
C TYR A 205 -13.35 23.67 -0.11
N LEU A 206 -13.78 24.02 1.11
CA LEU A 206 -15.17 24.35 1.42
C LEU A 206 -15.61 25.68 0.80
N ALA A 207 -14.74 26.69 0.79
CA ALA A 207 -15.01 27.97 0.15
C ALA A 207 -15.29 27.80 -1.35
N ASP A 208 -14.48 26.97 -2.03
CA ASP A 208 -14.66 26.66 -3.44
C ASP A 208 -15.94 25.84 -3.73
N LEU A 209 -16.37 24.97 -2.80
CA LEU A 209 -17.64 24.24 -2.95
C LEU A 209 -18.85 25.15 -2.79
N GLY A 210 -18.76 26.14 -1.89
CA GLY A 210 -19.84 27.09 -1.63
C GLY A 210 -21.18 26.39 -1.34
N PRO A 211 -22.27 26.73 -2.07
CA PRO A 211 -23.57 26.09 -1.89
C PRO A 211 -23.61 24.59 -2.20
N ALA A 212 -22.67 24.07 -2.99
CA ALA A 212 -22.62 22.65 -3.35
C ALA A 212 -22.06 21.75 -2.24
N ALA A 213 -21.52 22.32 -1.17
CA ALA A 213 -21.00 21.55 -0.03
C ALA A 213 -22.12 20.77 0.68
N THR A 214 -21.94 19.46 0.79
CA THR A 214 -22.90 18.56 1.47
C THR A 214 -22.82 18.72 2.99
N PRO A 215 -23.81 18.22 3.77
CA PRO A 215 -23.71 18.19 5.23
C PRO A 215 -22.44 17.48 5.75
N GLU A 216 -22.01 16.44 5.03
CA GLU A 216 -20.79 15.67 5.33
C GLU A 216 -19.50 16.47 5.05
N ASP A 217 -19.55 17.49 4.19
CA ASP A 217 -18.42 18.41 3.97
C ASP A 217 -18.29 19.45 5.08
N ARG A 218 -19.40 19.82 5.72
CA ARG A 218 -19.47 20.93 6.69
C ARG A 218 -19.10 20.52 8.11
N ILE A 219 -18.29 19.48 8.26
CA ILE A 219 -17.80 19.02 9.55
C ILE A 219 -16.85 20.10 10.12
N PRO A 220 -17.09 20.59 11.35
CA PRO A 220 -16.19 21.56 11.98
C PRO A 220 -14.78 20.99 12.11
N LEU A 221 -13.80 21.75 11.62
CA LEU A 221 -12.39 21.37 11.59
C LEU A 221 -11.54 22.62 11.85
N ALA A 222 -11.15 22.80 13.11
CA ALA A 222 -10.25 23.85 13.57
C ALA A 222 -8.91 23.26 14.02
N GLU A 223 -7.87 24.10 14.07
CA GLU A 223 -6.58 23.72 14.64
C GLU A 223 -6.76 23.18 16.08
N GLY A 224 -6.08 22.08 16.39
CA GLY A 224 -6.15 21.44 17.70
C GLY A 224 -7.32 20.49 17.89
N ASP A 225 -8.32 20.46 17.00
CA ASP A 225 -9.42 19.49 17.08
C ASP A 225 -8.92 18.05 17.01
N VAL A 226 -9.56 17.15 17.75
CA VAL A 226 -9.26 15.71 17.69
C VAL A 226 -9.67 15.16 16.33
N LEU A 227 -8.74 14.46 15.68
CA LEU A 227 -8.98 13.80 14.41
C LEU A 227 -9.78 12.50 14.63
N ASP A 228 -10.96 12.47 14.03
CA ASP A 228 -11.74 11.25 13.78
C ASP A 228 -11.65 10.88 12.29
N ARG A 229 -12.27 9.75 11.91
CA ARG A 229 -12.27 9.27 10.52
C ARG A 229 -12.79 10.34 9.56
N SER A 230 -13.88 11.03 9.90
CA SER A 230 -14.54 11.95 8.99
C SER A 230 -13.71 13.21 8.74
N ARG A 231 -13.12 13.80 9.80
CA ARG A 231 -12.17 14.92 9.65
C ARG A 231 -10.92 14.52 8.88
N ALA A 232 -10.36 13.34 9.16
CA ALA A 232 -9.18 12.84 8.46
C ALA A 232 -9.48 12.60 6.97
N SER A 233 -10.63 12.00 6.63
CA SER A 233 -11.11 11.86 5.26
C SER A 233 -11.27 13.21 4.57
N LEU A 234 -11.82 14.23 5.25
CA LEU A 234 -12.02 15.56 4.69
C LEU A 234 -10.69 16.24 4.30
N ILE A 235 -9.63 16.05 5.10
CA ILE A 235 -8.27 16.52 4.79
C ILE A 235 -7.76 15.87 3.50
N TYR A 236 -7.91 14.55 3.34
CA TYR A 236 -7.47 13.84 2.14
C TYR A 236 -8.33 14.20 0.91
N ILE A 237 -9.64 14.41 1.10
CA ILE A 237 -10.55 14.87 0.05
C ILE A 237 -10.14 16.26 -0.44
N ALA A 238 -9.86 17.19 0.48
CA ALA A 238 -9.40 18.53 0.13
C ALA A 238 -8.08 18.50 -0.67
N TRP A 239 -7.15 17.61 -0.30
CA TRP A 239 -5.90 17.39 -1.04
C TRP A 239 -6.14 16.84 -2.45
N LEU A 240 -6.92 15.77 -2.60
CA LEU A 240 -7.22 15.17 -3.91
C LEU A 240 -8.01 16.12 -4.83
N THR A 241 -8.88 16.95 -4.24
CA THR A 241 -9.72 17.90 -5.00
C THR A 241 -8.89 18.99 -5.68
N GLN A 242 -7.73 19.37 -5.14
CA GLN A 242 -6.83 20.32 -5.80
C GLN A 242 -6.36 19.78 -7.16
N ILE A 243 -6.10 18.47 -7.24
CA ILE A 243 -5.71 17.80 -8.48
C ILE A 243 -6.93 17.69 -9.41
N ASP A 244 -8.09 17.29 -8.88
CA ASP A 244 -9.32 17.09 -9.66
C ASP A 244 -9.80 18.38 -10.35
N ARG A 245 -9.68 19.51 -9.66
CA ARG A 245 -10.07 20.84 -10.19
C ARG A 245 -9.09 21.44 -11.17
N ALA A 246 -7.89 20.87 -11.30
CA ALA A 246 -6.91 21.36 -12.27
C ALA A 246 -7.50 21.30 -13.70
N PRO A 247 -7.24 22.31 -14.54
CA PRO A 247 -7.73 22.32 -15.93
C PRO A 247 -7.35 21.05 -16.70
N ASP A 248 -8.22 20.56 -17.57
CA ASP A 248 -7.94 19.34 -18.36
C ASP A 248 -6.98 19.57 -19.52
N THR A 249 -6.74 20.82 -19.92
CA THR A 249 -5.87 21.19 -21.03
C THR A 249 -4.94 22.33 -20.66
N LEU A 250 -3.75 22.36 -21.26
CA LEU A 250 -2.80 23.47 -21.12
C LEU A 250 -3.39 24.79 -21.61
N THR A 251 -4.22 24.76 -22.65
CA THR A 251 -4.87 25.96 -23.18
C THR A 251 -5.75 26.60 -22.11
N GLU A 252 -6.58 25.81 -21.43
CA GLU A 252 -7.43 26.31 -20.35
C GLU A 252 -6.60 26.74 -19.13
N LEU A 253 -5.54 26.01 -18.80
CA LEU A 253 -4.60 26.40 -17.74
C LEU A 253 -3.98 27.77 -18.00
N HIS A 254 -3.40 27.97 -19.19
CA HIS A 254 -2.79 29.23 -19.58
C HIS A 254 -3.82 30.38 -19.63
N ARG A 255 -5.09 30.08 -19.91
CA ARG A 255 -6.16 31.08 -19.91
C ARG A 255 -6.51 31.52 -18.49
N ARG A 256 -6.60 30.57 -17.54
CA ARG A 256 -6.90 30.86 -16.12
C ARG A 256 -5.72 31.52 -15.41
N SER A 257 -4.50 31.10 -15.75
CA SER A 257 -3.27 31.54 -15.09
C SER A 257 -2.18 31.79 -16.13
N PRO A 258 -2.11 33.01 -16.71
CA PRO A 258 -1.20 33.31 -17.83
C PRO A 258 0.29 33.04 -17.55
N ALA A 259 0.74 33.18 -16.30
CA ALA A 259 2.12 32.93 -15.89
C ALA A 259 2.56 31.47 -16.12
N THR A 260 1.62 30.52 -16.15
CA THR A 260 1.90 29.10 -16.44
C THR A 260 2.50 28.89 -17.83
N ARG A 261 2.24 29.79 -18.80
CA ARG A 261 2.85 29.75 -20.13
C ARG A 261 4.37 29.93 -20.05
N THR A 262 4.83 30.92 -19.28
CA THR A 262 6.24 31.19 -19.06
C THR A 262 6.92 30.00 -18.38
N VAL A 263 6.28 29.42 -17.36
CA VAL A 263 6.79 28.22 -16.67
C VAL A 263 6.89 27.05 -17.64
N ALA A 264 5.85 26.79 -18.42
CA ALA A 264 5.81 25.71 -19.42
C ALA A 264 6.93 25.86 -20.47
N GLU A 265 7.19 27.07 -20.94
CA GLU A 265 8.29 27.37 -21.87
C GLU A 265 9.67 27.12 -21.25
N ARG A 266 9.89 27.56 -19.99
CA ARG A 266 11.15 27.31 -19.26
C ARG A 266 11.38 25.82 -19.02
N ILE A 267 10.35 25.06 -18.65
CA ILE A 267 10.42 23.61 -18.49
C ILE A 267 10.80 22.94 -19.82
N ARG A 268 10.16 23.31 -20.92
CA ARG A 268 10.47 22.77 -22.26
C ARG A 268 11.89 23.06 -22.70
N ALA A 269 12.39 24.25 -22.40
CA ALA A 269 13.73 24.67 -22.80
C ALA A 269 14.85 23.98 -21.99
N ARG A 270 14.64 23.74 -20.69
CA ARG A 270 15.74 23.36 -19.77
C ARG A 270 15.58 22.02 -19.04
N ILE A 271 14.37 21.45 -19.01
CA ILE A 271 14.05 20.29 -18.16
C ILE A 271 13.58 19.11 -19.02
N THR A 272 12.43 19.25 -19.69
CA THR A 272 11.84 18.20 -20.53
C THR A 272 10.81 18.78 -21.49
N THR A 273 10.68 18.18 -22.68
CA THR A 273 9.70 18.58 -23.69
C THR A 273 8.30 18.02 -23.41
N ARG A 274 8.17 17.02 -22.53
CA ARG A 274 6.90 16.34 -22.23
C ARG A 274 6.41 16.67 -20.83
N PHE A 275 5.10 16.81 -20.69
CA PHE A 275 4.42 17.05 -19.42
C PHE A 275 3.76 15.75 -18.96
N ASP A 276 4.59 14.83 -18.49
CA ASP A 276 4.21 13.48 -18.11
C ASP A 276 4.86 13.08 -16.78
N GLY A 277 4.90 11.78 -16.48
CA GLY A 277 5.49 11.26 -15.25
C GLY A 277 6.97 11.61 -15.06
N ASP A 278 7.74 11.84 -16.13
CA ASP A 278 9.15 12.24 -15.99
C ASP A 278 9.27 13.67 -15.44
N LEU A 279 8.38 14.57 -15.83
CA LEU A 279 8.32 15.90 -15.23
C LEU A 279 7.97 15.82 -13.74
N LEU A 280 6.97 15.00 -13.39
CA LEU A 280 6.58 14.81 -11.99
C LEU A 280 7.72 14.24 -11.14
N ARG A 281 8.47 13.26 -11.67
CA ARG A 281 9.65 12.71 -10.98
C ARG A 281 10.73 13.77 -10.74
N ILE A 282 11.05 14.59 -11.75
CA ILE A 282 12.03 15.67 -11.60
C ILE A 282 11.54 16.72 -10.60
N TYR A 283 10.26 17.10 -10.67
CA TYR A 283 9.64 18.01 -9.72
C TYR A 283 9.73 17.47 -8.29
N THR A 284 9.30 16.22 -8.05
CA THR A 284 9.32 15.62 -6.73
C THR A 284 10.74 15.46 -6.18
N GLN A 285 11.72 15.10 -7.03
CA GLN A 285 13.13 15.03 -6.64
C GLN A 285 13.67 16.41 -6.24
N ALA A 286 13.38 17.46 -7.02
CA ALA A 286 13.77 18.83 -6.70
C ALA A 286 13.12 19.29 -5.39
N ARG A 287 11.82 19.04 -5.22
CA ARG A 287 11.08 19.40 -3.99
C ARG A 287 11.68 18.71 -2.77
N ALA A 288 11.91 17.39 -2.85
CA ALA A 288 12.50 16.61 -1.77
C ALA A 288 13.92 17.08 -1.42
N PHE A 289 14.74 17.46 -2.41
CA PHE A 289 16.05 18.08 -2.15
C PHE A 289 15.90 19.45 -1.46
N ASN A 290 14.95 20.27 -1.90
CA ASN A 290 14.71 21.61 -1.34
C ASN A 290 14.19 21.57 0.11
N GLU A 291 13.53 20.48 0.50
CA GLU A 291 13.08 20.21 1.87
C GLU A 291 14.14 19.48 2.72
N SER A 292 15.28 19.11 2.12
CA SER A 292 16.35 18.37 2.80
C SER A 292 17.37 19.28 3.50
N PRO A 293 18.20 18.75 4.41
CA PRO A 293 19.32 19.49 5.02
C PRO A 293 20.37 20.00 4.02
N TYR A 294 20.36 19.55 2.76
CA TYR A 294 21.32 19.95 1.73
C TYR A 294 20.80 21.11 0.85
N ALA A 295 19.60 21.63 1.12
CA ALA A 295 19.01 22.71 0.34
C ALA A 295 19.90 23.96 0.33
N GLY A 296 20.20 24.48 -0.86
CA GLY A 296 21.05 25.67 -1.04
C GLY A 296 22.54 25.45 -0.79
N SER A 297 22.96 24.19 -0.57
CA SER A 297 24.36 23.83 -0.33
C SER A 297 25.11 23.53 -1.64
N GLN A 298 26.42 23.33 -1.57
CA GLN A 298 27.25 22.94 -2.73
C GLN A 298 26.80 21.60 -3.35
N ALA A 299 26.09 20.77 -2.59
CA ALA A 299 25.54 19.50 -3.06
C ALA A 299 24.51 19.66 -4.19
N GLU A 300 23.90 20.84 -4.34
CA GLU A 300 22.92 21.11 -5.39
C GLU A 300 23.49 20.88 -6.80
N ALA A 301 24.79 21.13 -7.00
CA ALA A 301 25.47 20.88 -8.26
C ALA A 301 25.46 19.39 -8.67
N SER A 302 25.42 18.48 -7.69
CA SER A 302 25.40 17.03 -7.95
C SER A 302 24.03 16.48 -8.37
N MET A 303 22.96 17.28 -8.22
CA MET A 303 21.60 16.89 -8.61
C MET A 303 21.37 16.95 -10.13
N GLY A 304 22.31 17.55 -10.86
CA GLY A 304 22.27 17.67 -12.31
C GLY A 304 21.40 18.82 -12.82
N PRO A 305 21.59 19.22 -14.09
CA PRO A 305 21.09 20.50 -14.62
C PRO A 305 19.56 20.61 -14.64
N LYS A 306 18.84 19.50 -14.83
CA LYS A 306 17.38 19.49 -14.87
C LYS A 306 16.78 19.79 -13.50
N THR A 307 17.32 19.18 -12.46
CA THR A 307 16.85 19.36 -11.08
C THR A 307 17.23 20.74 -10.57
N THR A 308 18.44 21.24 -10.86
CA THR A 308 18.83 22.63 -10.56
C THR A 308 17.93 23.65 -11.26
N ALA A 309 17.58 23.42 -12.53
CA ALA A 309 16.64 24.28 -13.26
C ALA A 309 15.23 24.25 -12.63
N MET A 310 14.78 23.10 -12.13
CA MET A 310 13.52 22.98 -11.40
C MET A 310 13.56 23.74 -10.06
N LEU A 311 14.63 23.61 -9.29
CA LEU A 311 14.84 24.33 -8.03
C LEU A 311 14.78 25.85 -8.24
N SER A 312 15.37 26.34 -9.33
CA SER A 312 15.29 27.76 -9.70
C SER A 312 13.85 28.24 -9.95
N LEU A 313 12.99 27.39 -10.54
CA LEU A 313 11.56 27.74 -10.73
C LEU A 313 10.79 27.70 -9.41
N MET A 314 11.09 26.74 -8.53
CA MET A 314 10.45 26.59 -7.23
C MET A 314 10.76 27.73 -6.26
N ARG A 315 11.98 28.28 -6.33
CA ARG A 315 12.44 29.36 -5.45
C ARG A 315 12.12 30.76 -6.00
N ASP A 316 11.65 30.87 -7.23
CA ASP A 316 11.23 32.13 -7.84
C ASP A 316 9.81 32.49 -7.34
N PRO A 317 9.65 33.54 -6.51
CA PRO A 317 8.36 33.85 -5.88
C PRO A 317 7.27 34.25 -6.88
N GLU A 318 7.63 34.73 -8.07
CA GLU A 318 6.66 35.08 -9.12
C GLU A 318 6.18 33.85 -9.90
N LEU A 319 7.05 32.84 -10.04
CA LEU A 319 6.77 31.66 -10.87
C LEU A 319 6.34 30.44 -10.07
N ALA A 320 6.69 30.34 -8.78
CA ALA A 320 6.37 29.18 -7.95
C ALA A 320 4.86 28.87 -7.89
N PRO A 321 3.95 29.84 -7.70
CA PRO A 321 2.51 29.55 -7.74
C PRO A 321 2.03 29.00 -9.09
N ALA A 322 2.55 29.54 -10.19
CA ALA A 322 2.23 29.05 -11.53
C ALA A 322 2.85 27.67 -11.83
N LEU A 323 4.01 27.36 -11.24
CA LEU A 323 4.58 26.02 -11.28
C LEU A 323 3.67 25.02 -10.57
N ASP A 324 3.17 25.34 -9.37
CA ASP A 324 2.28 24.46 -8.64
C ASP A 324 0.99 24.15 -9.41
N GLU A 325 0.36 25.16 -10.03
CA GLU A 325 -0.83 24.95 -10.87
C GLU A 325 -0.55 24.09 -12.11
N LEU A 326 0.61 24.29 -12.76
CA LEU A 326 1.03 23.44 -13.88
C LEU A 326 1.26 21.99 -13.40
N ILE A 327 1.89 21.79 -12.25
CA ILE A 327 2.11 20.45 -11.70
C ILE A 327 0.79 19.77 -11.35
N LEU A 328 -0.19 20.47 -10.78
CA LEU A 328 -1.54 19.93 -10.53
C LEU A 328 -2.21 19.46 -11.84
N HIS A 329 -2.09 20.25 -12.92
CA HIS A 329 -2.55 19.85 -14.25
C HIS A 329 -1.86 18.55 -14.72
N VAL A 330 -0.53 18.50 -14.63
CA VAL A 330 0.24 17.32 -15.07
C VAL A 330 -0.12 16.08 -14.25
N ARG A 331 -0.33 16.22 -12.94
CA ARG A 331 -0.78 15.11 -12.06
C ARG A 331 -2.12 14.56 -12.50
N LYS A 332 -3.09 15.44 -12.75
CA LYS A 332 -4.40 15.04 -13.26
C LYS A 332 -4.27 14.26 -14.57
N ARG A 333 -3.48 14.78 -15.53
CA ARG A 333 -3.27 14.11 -16.82
C ARG A 333 -2.56 12.77 -16.68
N VAL A 334 -1.48 12.69 -15.91
CA VAL A 334 -0.76 11.44 -15.69
C VAL A 334 -1.68 10.38 -15.07
N LEU A 335 -2.44 10.75 -14.05
CA LEU A 335 -3.36 9.83 -13.38
C LEU A 335 -4.45 9.32 -14.32
N THR A 336 -5.12 10.21 -15.07
CA THR A 336 -6.22 9.81 -15.97
C THR A 336 -5.72 9.11 -17.24
N ASP A 337 -4.65 9.58 -17.85
CA ASP A 337 -4.18 9.09 -19.15
C ASP A 337 -3.34 7.82 -19.03
N ARG A 338 -2.44 7.76 -18.03
CA ARG A 338 -1.51 6.63 -17.85
C ARG A 338 -2.03 5.60 -16.84
N TYR A 339 -2.54 6.05 -15.70
CA TYR A 339 -3.03 5.14 -14.67
C TYR A 339 -4.50 4.75 -14.87
N ARG A 340 -5.24 5.42 -15.78
CA ARG A 340 -6.67 5.17 -16.01
C ARG A 340 -7.49 5.22 -14.72
N MET A 341 -7.03 6.04 -13.77
CA MET A 341 -7.69 6.27 -12.50
C MET A 341 -8.43 7.60 -12.52
N ASP A 342 -9.60 7.56 -11.92
CA ASP A 342 -10.57 8.64 -11.86
C ASP A 342 -10.59 9.26 -10.46
N LEU A 343 -10.24 10.56 -10.37
CA LEU A 343 -10.18 11.32 -9.13
C LEU A 343 -11.53 11.39 -8.40
N PRO A 344 -12.67 11.63 -9.07
CA PRO A 344 -13.98 11.57 -8.41
C PRO A 344 -14.23 10.26 -7.66
N ARG A 345 -13.84 9.12 -8.23
CA ARG A 345 -13.93 7.81 -7.54
C ARG A 345 -12.93 7.67 -6.41
N MET A 346 -11.70 8.15 -6.56
CA MET A 346 -10.72 8.18 -5.47
C MET A 346 -11.23 9.00 -4.28
N ILE A 347 -11.82 10.17 -4.55
CA ILE A 347 -12.47 11.04 -3.55
C ILE A 347 -13.66 10.32 -2.90
N ARG A 348 -14.52 9.69 -3.70
CA ARG A 348 -15.67 8.92 -3.19
C ARG A 348 -15.24 7.78 -2.27
N TYR A 349 -14.20 7.03 -2.63
CA TYR A 349 -13.67 5.96 -1.79
C TYR A 349 -12.98 6.49 -0.54
N THR A 350 -12.30 7.63 -0.62
CA THR A 350 -11.72 8.30 0.56
C THR A 350 -12.81 8.75 1.54
N ARG A 351 -13.93 9.25 1.02
CA ARG A 351 -15.11 9.58 1.83
C ARG A 351 -15.73 8.35 2.48
N GLN A 352 -15.90 7.28 1.70
CA GLN A 352 -16.57 6.06 2.14
C GLN A 352 -15.74 5.26 3.16
N TYR A 353 -14.44 5.10 2.90
CA TYR A 353 -13.60 4.13 3.62
C TYR A 353 -12.58 4.76 4.58
N GLY A 354 -12.29 6.06 4.48
CA GLY A 354 -11.27 6.70 5.31
C GLY A 354 -10.18 7.41 4.51
N PRO A 355 -9.19 8.02 5.17
CA PRO A 355 -8.07 8.70 4.52
C PRO A 355 -7.13 7.70 3.83
N ILE A 356 -7.36 7.44 2.54
CA ILE A 356 -6.60 6.45 1.76
C ILE A 356 -5.25 7.03 1.34
N ASP A 357 -4.16 6.46 1.86
CA ASP A 357 -2.80 6.69 1.35
C ASP A 357 -2.55 5.83 0.09
N TRP A 358 -2.50 6.49 -1.06
CA TRP A 358 -2.32 5.83 -2.37
C TRP A 358 -0.90 5.30 -2.61
N ARG A 359 0.04 5.53 -1.70
CA ARG A 359 1.34 4.83 -1.68
C ARG A 359 1.21 3.38 -1.21
N HIS A 360 0.10 3.04 -0.55
CA HIS A 360 -0.16 1.71 -0.02
C HIS A 360 -0.77 0.77 -1.08
N ALA A 361 -0.28 -0.46 -1.16
CA ALA A 361 -0.80 -1.44 -2.12
C ALA A 361 -2.28 -1.78 -1.88
N GLY A 362 -2.73 -1.79 -0.62
CA GLY A 362 -4.14 -1.96 -0.25
C GLY A 362 -5.07 -0.86 -0.80
N ALA A 363 -4.58 0.35 -1.06
CA ALA A 363 -5.37 1.41 -1.69
C ALA A 363 -5.72 1.08 -3.14
N HIS A 364 -4.74 0.56 -3.89
CA HIS A 364 -4.92 0.11 -5.27
C HIS A 364 -5.80 -1.13 -5.35
N ALA A 365 -5.60 -2.08 -4.44
CA ALA A 365 -6.44 -3.26 -4.33
C ALA A 365 -7.90 -2.86 -4.09
N LEU A 366 -8.14 -1.96 -3.14
CA LEU A 366 -9.47 -1.42 -2.86
C LEU A 366 -10.08 -0.77 -4.11
N TYR A 367 -9.32 0.11 -4.79
CA TYR A 367 -9.82 0.85 -5.94
C TYR A 367 -10.26 -0.07 -7.09
N TRP A 368 -9.38 -0.96 -7.54
CA TRP A 368 -9.67 -1.79 -8.70
C TRP A 368 -10.74 -2.82 -8.40
N THR A 369 -10.66 -3.51 -7.26
CA THR A 369 -11.63 -4.53 -6.88
C THR A 369 -13.01 -3.92 -6.67
N ARG A 370 -13.12 -2.78 -5.97
CA ARG A 370 -14.41 -2.10 -5.78
C ARG A 370 -14.97 -1.61 -7.12
N MET A 371 -14.15 -1.04 -7.99
CA MET A 371 -14.57 -0.66 -9.34
C MET A 371 -15.12 -1.87 -10.13
N GLY A 372 -14.49 -3.04 -10.03
CA GLY A 372 -14.98 -4.27 -10.67
C GLY A 372 -16.38 -4.67 -10.20
N THR A 373 -16.64 -4.59 -8.89
CA THR A 373 -17.98 -4.88 -8.35
C THR A 373 -19.03 -3.87 -8.78
N GLU A 374 -18.68 -2.59 -8.92
CA GLU A 374 -19.59 -1.54 -9.40
C GLU A 374 -19.95 -1.79 -10.87
N ARG A 375 -18.95 -2.01 -11.72
CA ARG A 375 -19.16 -2.20 -13.16
C ARG A 375 -19.90 -3.49 -13.51
N ALA A 376 -19.69 -4.54 -12.74
CA ALA A 376 -20.45 -5.77 -12.93
C ALA A 376 -21.91 -5.62 -12.50
N ALA A 377 -22.17 -4.84 -11.44
CA ALA A 377 -23.52 -4.55 -10.99
C ALA A 377 -24.35 -3.78 -12.05
N GLU A 378 -23.71 -3.09 -12.99
CA GLU A 378 -24.38 -2.39 -14.10
C GLU A 378 -24.98 -3.34 -15.16
N VAL A 379 -24.47 -4.58 -15.27
CA VAL A 379 -24.82 -5.53 -16.35
C VAL A 379 -25.35 -6.88 -15.87
N VAL A 380 -25.26 -7.15 -14.56
CA VAL A 380 -25.74 -8.41 -13.98
C VAL A 380 -27.27 -8.49 -14.02
N ASN A 381 -27.79 -9.66 -14.37
CA ASN A 381 -29.20 -10.00 -14.34
C ASN A 381 -29.39 -11.46 -13.86
N GLU A 382 -30.61 -11.99 -13.91
CA GLU A 382 -30.89 -13.35 -13.43
C GLU A 382 -30.24 -14.44 -14.29
N GLU A 383 -30.05 -14.20 -15.59
CA GLU A 383 -29.53 -15.18 -16.56
C GLU A 383 -28.01 -15.33 -16.49
N ASN A 384 -27.29 -14.24 -16.24
CA ASN A 384 -25.82 -14.21 -16.28
C ASN A 384 -25.16 -14.12 -14.89
N ARG A 385 -25.94 -14.13 -13.80
CA ARG A 385 -25.41 -13.95 -12.42
C ARG A 385 -24.29 -14.93 -12.09
N ALA A 386 -24.39 -16.17 -12.56
CA ALA A 386 -23.42 -17.22 -12.30
C ALA A 386 -22.04 -16.94 -12.92
N ASP A 387 -21.96 -16.05 -13.91
CA ASP A 387 -20.71 -15.68 -14.57
C ASP A 387 -19.88 -14.68 -13.74
N PHE A 388 -20.47 -14.10 -12.68
CA PHE A 388 -19.86 -13.07 -11.85
C PHE A 388 -19.53 -13.59 -10.45
N ASP A 389 -18.24 -13.59 -10.10
CA ASP A 389 -17.77 -13.98 -8.77
C ASP A 389 -17.78 -12.80 -7.79
N PHE A 390 -18.98 -12.37 -7.41
CA PHE A 390 -19.17 -11.29 -6.44
C PHE A 390 -18.60 -11.61 -5.07
N ILE A 391 -18.72 -12.85 -4.61
CA ILE A 391 -18.22 -13.27 -3.29
C ILE A 391 -16.72 -13.01 -3.19
N ASN A 392 -15.91 -13.60 -4.07
CA ASN A 392 -14.46 -13.48 -3.94
C ASN A 392 -13.96 -12.05 -4.22
N THR A 393 -14.68 -11.30 -5.04
CA THR A 393 -14.36 -9.91 -5.32
C THR A 393 -14.71 -9.00 -4.13
N ASP A 394 -15.89 -9.17 -3.52
CA ASP A 394 -16.29 -8.45 -2.30
C ASP A 394 -15.34 -8.77 -1.13
N ARG A 395 -14.89 -10.02 -0.98
CA ARG A 395 -13.88 -10.42 0.03
C ARG A 395 -12.58 -9.65 -0.12
N GLN A 396 -12.15 -9.41 -1.36
CA GLN A 396 -10.92 -8.67 -1.61
C GLN A 396 -11.08 -7.18 -1.28
N VAL A 397 -12.28 -6.59 -1.41
CA VAL A 397 -12.55 -5.24 -0.88
C VAL A 397 -12.35 -5.22 0.64
N VAL A 398 -12.91 -6.20 1.35
CA VAL A 398 -12.75 -6.35 2.80
C VAL A 398 -11.28 -6.52 3.19
N HIS A 399 -10.54 -7.40 2.52
CA HIS A 399 -9.11 -7.58 2.79
C HIS A 399 -8.30 -6.31 2.51
N SER A 400 -8.63 -5.56 1.46
CA SER A 400 -7.94 -4.31 1.15
C SER A 400 -8.10 -3.27 2.27
N ILE A 401 -9.31 -3.16 2.84
CA ILE A 401 -9.59 -2.29 3.99
C ILE A 401 -8.89 -2.80 5.26
N GLN A 402 -8.83 -4.12 5.46
CA GLN A 402 -8.09 -4.72 6.56
C GLN A 402 -6.60 -4.38 6.50
N GLU A 403 -5.99 -4.45 5.32
CA GLU A 403 -4.59 -4.08 5.13
C GLU A 403 -4.37 -2.57 5.29
N LEU A 404 -5.33 -1.73 4.88
CA LEU A 404 -5.27 -0.29 5.18
C LEU A 404 -5.36 -0.01 6.69
N TYR A 405 -6.10 -0.81 7.47
CA TYR A 405 -6.01 -0.72 8.93
C TYR A 405 -4.64 -1.17 9.45
N ARG A 406 -4.11 -2.30 8.99
CA ARG A 406 -2.86 -2.88 9.51
C ARG A 406 -1.62 -2.05 9.22
N SER A 407 -1.57 -1.40 8.06
CA SER A 407 -0.37 -0.71 7.57
C SER A 407 -0.63 0.50 6.67
N GLY A 408 -1.83 1.09 6.71
CA GLY A 408 -2.23 2.17 5.80
C GLY A 408 -1.67 3.56 6.12
N ASP A 409 -0.91 3.75 7.20
CA ASP A 409 -0.16 4.99 7.46
C ASP A 409 1.32 4.76 7.11
N ILE A 410 1.81 5.43 6.04
CA ILE A 410 3.14 5.18 5.47
C ILE A 410 4.08 6.34 5.79
N TYR A 411 5.21 5.98 6.40
CA TYR A 411 6.39 6.82 6.53
C TYR A 411 7.39 6.39 5.45
N PHE A 412 7.56 7.23 4.44
CA PHE A 412 8.43 6.98 3.30
C PHE A 412 9.34 8.17 3.03
N ASN A 413 10.65 7.94 2.90
CA ASN A 413 11.59 8.98 2.51
C ASN A 413 11.90 8.91 1.01
N TYR A 414 11.25 9.79 0.24
CA TYR A 414 11.45 9.90 -1.20
C TYR A 414 12.84 10.44 -1.57
N PHE A 415 13.43 11.32 -0.76
CA PHE A 415 14.73 11.94 -1.06
C PHE A 415 15.83 10.87 -1.21
N TYR A 416 15.98 9.98 -0.24
CA TYR A 416 17.00 8.92 -0.28
C TYR A 416 16.68 7.79 -1.26
N TRP A 417 15.41 7.65 -1.65
CA TRP A 417 15.04 6.80 -2.77
C TRP A 417 15.55 7.38 -4.10
N SER A 418 15.24 8.65 -4.35
CA SER A 418 15.53 9.32 -5.62
C SER A 418 16.98 9.81 -5.75
N ALA A 419 17.71 9.97 -4.64
CA ALA A 419 19.07 10.46 -4.59
C ALA A 419 19.95 9.54 -3.72
N PRO A 420 20.19 8.29 -4.16
CA PRO A 420 20.88 7.27 -3.36
C PRO A 420 22.30 7.65 -2.94
N GLN A 421 22.96 8.55 -3.68
CA GLN A 421 24.30 9.06 -3.36
C GLN A 421 24.34 9.87 -2.05
N PHE A 422 23.19 10.37 -1.58
CA PHE A 422 23.06 11.06 -0.29
C PHE A 422 22.68 10.13 0.85
N ARG A 423 22.47 8.83 0.59
CA ARG A 423 22.29 7.87 1.67
C ARG A 423 23.58 7.85 2.47
N LEU A 424 23.47 8.17 3.75
CA LEU A 424 24.61 8.15 4.65
C LEU A 424 25.25 6.77 4.61
N GLN A 425 26.51 6.72 4.17
CA GLN A 425 27.32 5.51 4.27
C GLN A 425 27.65 5.35 5.74
N ARG A 426 26.89 4.49 6.42
CA ARG A 426 27.25 4.06 7.77
C ARG A 426 28.55 3.27 7.71
N SER A 427 29.25 3.21 8.84
CA SER A 427 30.44 2.39 9.09
C SER A 427 30.44 1.09 8.27
N SER A 428 31.62 0.61 7.88
CA SER A 428 31.84 -0.61 7.08
C SER A 428 31.07 -1.84 7.55
N SER A 429 30.64 -1.87 8.81
CA SER A 429 29.84 -2.93 9.44
C SER A 429 28.34 -2.93 9.07
N TYR A 430 27.80 -1.83 8.53
CA TYR A 430 26.38 -1.68 8.16
C TYR A 430 26.23 -0.98 6.80
N PRO A 431 26.35 -1.70 5.67
CA PRO A 431 26.31 -1.07 4.36
C PRO A 431 24.89 -0.55 4.03
N GLN A 432 24.77 0.78 3.94
CA GLN A 432 23.64 1.57 3.43
C GLN A 432 22.28 1.37 4.11
N VAL A 433 21.68 2.46 4.62
CA VAL A 433 20.27 2.45 5.02
C VAL A 433 19.42 2.42 3.75
N ALA A 434 18.62 1.38 3.57
CA ALA A 434 17.56 1.39 2.56
C ALA A 434 16.60 2.55 2.85
N SER A 435 16.09 3.24 1.83
CA SER A 435 15.08 4.30 1.98
C SER A 435 14.03 3.88 3.00
N LEU A 436 13.88 4.66 4.09
CA LEU A 436 12.90 4.40 5.15
C LEU A 436 11.55 4.15 4.48
N TYR A 437 11.02 2.96 4.70
CA TYR A 437 9.64 2.60 4.40
C TYR A 437 9.13 1.87 5.63
N THR A 438 8.29 2.55 6.38
CA THR A 438 7.63 1.99 7.57
C THR A 438 6.14 2.22 7.41
N ALA A 439 5.39 1.13 7.39
CA ALA A 439 3.95 1.15 7.27
C ALA A 439 3.37 0.72 8.62
N VAL A 440 2.45 1.52 9.17
CA VAL A 440 1.96 1.38 10.55
C VAL A 440 0.43 1.37 10.57
N PRO A 441 -0.19 0.85 11.65
CA PRO A 441 -1.64 0.77 11.69
C PRO A 441 -2.32 2.14 11.57
N ASN A 442 -3.31 2.23 10.68
CA ASN A 442 -4.12 3.43 10.48
C ASN A 442 -5.50 3.23 11.15
N PRO A 443 -5.74 3.85 12.33
CA PRO A 443 -6.95 3.63 13.11
C PRO A 443 -8.25 4.11 12.43
N PHE A 444 -8.15 4.97 11.40
CA PHE A 444 -9.33 5.51 10.73
C PHE A 444 -10.08 4.48 9.88
N PHE A 445 -9.46 3.31 9.61
CA PHE A 445 -10.08 2.20 8.89
C PHE A 445 -10.81 1.19 9.78
N VAL A 446 -10.79 1.36 11.10
CA VAL A 446 -11.43 0.41 12.04
C VAL A 446 -12.94 0.30 11.79
N ASP A 447 -13.63 1.45 11.72
CA ASP A 447 -15.07 1.48 11.48
C ASP A 447 -15.40 0.99 10.06
N SER A 448 -14.57 1.36 9.07
CA SER A 448 -14.77 0.96 7.67
C SER A 448 -14.57 -0.53 7.42
N TYR A 449 -13.71 -1.20 8.17
CA TYR A 449 -13.59 -2.66 8.10
C TYR A 449 -14.88 -3.34 8.57
N GLY A 450 -15.45 -2.89 9.69
CA GLY A 450 -16.73 -3.39 10.19
C GLY A 450 -17.88 -3.13 9.23
N GLU A 451 -17.97 -1.91 8.69
CA GLU A 451 -18.98 -1.53 7.68
C GLU A 451 -18.86 -2.38 6.40
N ALA A 452 -17.63 -2.64 5.93
CA ALA A 452 -17.40 -3.46 4.74
C ALA A 452 -17.82 -4.93 4.94
N LEU A 453 -17.63 -5.48 6.14
CA LEU A 453 -18.10 -6.82 6.49
C LEU A 453 -19.62 -6.92 6.53
N VAL A 454 -20.28 -5.93 7.17
CA VAL A 454 -21.74 -5.84 7.19
C VAL A 454 -22.29 -5.74 5.77
N GLU A 455 -21.67 -4.92 4.93
CA GLU A 455 -22.05 -4.75 3.53
C GLU A 455 -21.86 -6.04 2.71
N LEU A 456 -20.73 -6.73 2.88
CA LEU A 456 -20.47 -8.03 2.24
C LEU A 456 -21.56 -9.04 2.63
N ARG A 457 -21.89 -9.14 3.92
CA ARG A 457 -22.94 -10.04 4.43
C ARG A 457 -24.30 -9.69 3.85
N ARG A 458 -24.66 -8.39 3.86
CA ARG A 458 -25.92 -7.88 3.32
C ARG A 458 -26.07 -8.22 1.83
N ARG A 459 -25.03 -7.97 1.04
CA ARG A 459 -25.03 -8.26 -0.41
C ARG A 459 -25.06 -9.76 -0.70
N SER A 460 -24.37 -10.57 0.10
CA SER A 460 -24.42 -12.04 0.02
C SER A 460 -25.85 -12.57 0.21
N ILE A 461 -26.52 -12.12 1.27
CA ILE A 461 -27.92 -12.49 1.57
C ILE A 461 -28.86 -12.07 0.43
N GLN A 462 -28.72 -10.84 -0.09
CA GLN A 462 -29.55 -10.35 -1.20
C GLN A 462 -29.39 -11.18 -2.48
N ARG A 463 -28.23 -11.81 -2.70
CA ARG A 463 -27.98 -12.68 -3.85
C ARG A 463 -28.42 -14.13 -3.62
N GLY A 464 -28.91 -14.48 -2.42
CA GLY A 464 -29.24 -15.86 -2.04
C GLY A 464 -28.03 -16.72 -1.73
N GLU A 465 -26.87 -16.09 -1.49
CA GLU A 465 -25.62 -16.80 -1.17
C GLU A 465 -25.65 -17.25 0.30
N VAL A 466 -25.31 -18.51 0.57
CA VAL A 466 -25.29 -19.07 1.95
C VAL A 466 -24.00 -18.69 2.70
N PHE A 467 -23.09 -17.97 2.02
CA PHE A 467 -21.82 -17.49 2.54
C PHE A 467 -22.09 -16.39 3.58
N GLU A 468 -21.78 -16.66 4.86
CA GLU A 468 -22.06 -15.78 6.02
C GLU A 468 -23.54 -15.70 6.48
N SER A 469 -24.36 -16.72 6.15
CA SER A 469 -25.75 -16.80 6.60
C SER A 469 -25.87 -16.84 8.14
N ALA A 470 -26.83 -16.08 8.69
CA ALA A 470 -27.18 -16.09 10.11
C ALA A 470 -27.73 -17.44 10.60
N ALA A 471 -28.09 -18.34 9.70
CA ALA A 471 -28.47 -19.72 10.06
C ALA A 471 -27.27 -20.59 10.48
N ARG A 472 -26.03 -20.13 10.25
CA ARG A 472 -24.83 -20.88 10.62
C ARG A 472 -24.39 -20.54 12.05
N ILE A 473 -24.10 -21.58 12.83
CA ILE A 473 -23.53 -21.45 14.19
C ILE A 473 -22.16 -20.77 14.17
N PHE A 474 -21.40 -21.02 13.10
CA PHE A 474 -20.05 -20.51 12.92
C PHE A 474 -19.82 -20.03 11.48
N THR A 475 -19.16 -18.88 11.36
CA THR A 475 -18.70 -18.30 10.11
C THR A 475 -17.30 -17.71 10.28
N LEU A 476 -16.49 -17.80 9.21
CA LEU A 476 -15.08 -17.40 9.27
C LEU A 476 -14.93 -15.88 9.38
N TYR A 477 -15.80 -15.09 8.73
CA TYR A 477 -15.68 -13.63 8.78
C TYR A 477 -16.19 -13.05 10.09
N ALA A 478 -17.25 -13.62 10.69
CA ALA A 478 -17.64 -13.23 12.05
C ALA A 478 -16.51 -13.52 13.06
N ALA A 479 -15.90 -14.72 13.01
CA ALA A 479 -14.75 -15.05 13.86
C ALA A 479 -13.57 -14.07 13.63
N GLY A 480 -13.28 -13.76 12.35
CA GLY A 480 -12.25 -12.80 11.98
C GLY A 480 -12.54 -11.39 12.52
N TYR A 481 -13.79 -10.95 12.52
CA TYR A 481 -14.18 -9.64 13.05
C TYR A 481 -14.12 -9.58 14.57
N GLU A 482 -14.51 -10.65 15.28
CA GLU A 482 -14.36 -10.75 16.74
C GLU A 482 -12.89 -10.65 17.15
N ASN A 483 -12.00 -11.35 16.45
CA ASN A 483 -10.55 -11.26 16.68
C ASN A 483 -10.02 -9.85 16.37
N PHE A 484 -10.45 -9.26 15.26
CA PHE A 484 -10.10 -7.90 14.88
C PHE A 484 -10.52 -6.87 15.95
N LEU A 485 -11.74 -6.96 16.48
CA LEU A 485 -12.19 -6.04 17.53
C LEU A 485 -11.36 -6.19 18.81
N GLN A 486 -10.97 -7.41 19.18
CA GLN A 486 -10.03 -7.63 20.29
C GLN A 486 -8.66 -6.96 20.03
N ASP A 487 -8.11 -7.06 18.83
CA ASP A 487 -6.88 -6.36 18.44
C ASP A 487 -7.02 -4.84 18.51
N VAL A 488 -8.15 -4.30 18.04
CA VAL A 488 -8.46 -2.87 18.09
C VAL A 488 -8.58 -2.35 19.52
N ILE A 489 -9.26 -3.09 20.40
CA ILE A 489 -9.39 -2.73 21.82
C ILE A 489 -8.00 -2.65 22.45
N ARG A 490 -7.13 -3.66 22.23
CA ARG A 490 -5.75 -3.63 22.69
C ARG A 490 -4.97 -2.46 22.10
N PHE A 491 -5.08 -2.22 20.79
CA PHE A 491 -4.40 -1.12 20.12
C PHE A 491 -4.68 0.24 20.77
N TYR A 492 -5.96 0.56 21.01
CA TYR A 492 -6.33 1.81 21.68
C TYR A 492 -5.95 1.82 23.17
N TYR A 493 -6.05 0.67 23.84
CA TYR A 493 -5.64 0.53 25.24
C TYR A 493 -4.15 0.83 25.42
N ARG A 494 -3.27 0.30 24.56
CA ARG A 494 -1.81 0.57 24.62
C ARG A 494 -1.45 2.04 24.42
N ARG A 495 -2.29 2.78 23.71
CA ARG A 495 -2.10 4.21 23.42
C ARG A 495 -2.71 5.13 24.48
N GLY A 496 -3.34 4.54 25.51
CA GLY A 496 -4.06 5.25 26.57
C GLY A 496 -5.39 5.86 26.11
N GLN A 497 -5.88 5.48 24.93
CA GLN A 497 -7.15 5.95 24.38
C GLN A 497 -8.29 5.09 24.95
N ARG A 498 -8.50 5.16 26.26
CA ARG A 498 -9.41 4.28 27.03
C ARG A 498 -10.85 4.34 26.54
N ASP A 499 -11.35 5.53 26.22
CA ASP A 499 -12.73 5.71 25.74
C ASP A 499 -12.96 5.01 24.40
N LEU A 500 -11.97 5.07 23.49
CA LEU A 500 -12.04 4.34 22.22
C LEU A 500 -11.94 2.83 22.45
N ALA A 501 -11.04 2.37 23.31
CA ALA A 501 -10.95 0.95 23.66
C ALA A 501 -12.29 0.43 24.23
N HIS A 502 -12.93 1.20 25.12
CA HIS A 502 -14.24 0.84 25.66
C HIS A 502 -15.37 0.89 24.61
N LYS A 503 -15.38 1.90 23.71
CA LYS A 503 -16.31 1.96 22.56
C LYS A 503 -16.26 0.65 21.75
N TYR A 504 -15.06 0.16 21.45
CA TYR A 504 -14.91 -1.07 20.65
C TYR A 504 -15.19 -2.35 21.46
N GLN A 505 -15.02 -2.32 22.78
CA GLN A 505 -15.48 -3.39 23.66
C GLN A 505 -17.00 -3.52 23.65
N LEU A 506 -17.73 -2.40 23.76
CA LEU A 506 -19.19 -2.38 23.63
C LEU A 506 -19.62 -2.90 22.25
N ARG A 507 -18.94 -2.49 21.18
CA ARG A 507 -19.21 -3.01 19.84
C ARG A 507 -18.98 -4.52 19.73
N LEU A 508 -17.94 -5.07 20.37
CA LEU A 508 -17.70 -6.52 20.40
C LEU A 508 -18.82 -7.26 21.13
N LEU A 509 -19.39 -6.66 22.17
CA LEU A 509 -20.52 -7.21 22.92
C LEU A 509 -21.83 -7.20 22.11
N GLU A 510 -22.10 -6.08 21.44
CA GLU A 510 -23.31 -5.88 20.63
C GLU A 510 -23.29 -6.70 19.33
N PHE A 511 -22.11 -7.02 18.80
CA PHE A 511 -21.98 -7.80 17.58
C PHE A 511 -22.51 -9.22 17.79
N GLU A 512 -23.60 -9.60 17.12
CA GLU A 512 -24.24 -10.93 17.24
C GLU A 512 -23.26 -12.09 17.01
N GLY A 513 -22.28 -11.90 16.11
CA GLY A 513 -21.15 -12.79 15.84
C GLY A 513 -21.45 -14.29 15.77
N ASN A 514 -20.47 -15.12 16.15
CA ASN A 514 -20.68 -16.57 16.21
C ASN A 514 -21.26 -16.97 17.57
N ILE A 515 -22.16 -17.95 17.56
CA ILE A 515 -22.85 -18.46 18.76
C ILE A 515 -22.26 -19.78 19.29
N ASN A 516 -21.13 -20.23 18.73
CA ASN A 516 -20.47 -21.46 19.14
C ASN A 516 -19.81 -21.39 20.53
N ASP A 517 -19.65 -20.20 21.10
CA ASP A 517 -19.01 -19.97 22.39
C ASP A 517 -19.66 -18.78 23.14
N VAL A 518 -20.86 -19.03 23.67
CA VAL A 518 -21.63 -18.04 24.43
C VAL A 518 -20.96 -17.72 25.78
N GLU A 519 -20.23 -18.69 26.35
CA GLU A 519 -19.54 -18.55 27.63
C GLU A 519 -18.44 -17.50 27.56
N LYS A 520 -17.62 -17.51 26.49
CA LYS A 520 -16.58 -16.50 26.26
C LYS A 520 -17.14 -15.09 26.20
N ARG A 521 -18.32 -14.89 25.59
CA ARG A 521 -18.97 -13.56 25.54
C ARG A 521 -19.28 -13.04 26.94
N MET A 522 -19.83 -13.89 27.80
CA MET A 522 -20.23 -13.50 29.16
C MET A 522 -19.03 -13.37 30.11
N GLN A 523 -18.08 -14.30 30.03
CA GLN A 523 -16.97 -14.38 30.99
C GLN A 523 -15.77 -13.52 30.60
N VAL A 524 -15.56 -13.23 29.32
CA VAL A 524 -14.42 -12.45 28.85
C VAL A 524 -14.88 -11.10 28.36
N TYR A 525 -15.79 -11.05 27.38
CA TYR A 525 -16.12 -9.79 26.70
C TYR A 525 -16.91 -8.82 27.60
N ALA A 526 -17.81 -9.34 28.45
CA ALA A 526 -18.71 -8.54 29.28
C ALA A 526 -18.11 -8.06 30.62
N THR A 527 -16.79 -8.12 30.76
CA THR A 527 -16.06 -7.63 31.94
C THR A 527 -15.71 -6.14 31.82
N ASP A 528 -15.25 -5.49 32.89
CA ASP A 528 -14.71 -4.13 32.75
C ASP A 528 -13.45 -4.12 31.86
N LEU A 529 -13.11 -2.97 31.27
CA LEU A 529 -12.04 -2.88 30.28
C LEU A 529 -10.67 -3.38 30.79
N ASN A 530 -10.34 -3.16 32.07
CA ASN A 530 -9.05 -3.61 32.60
C ASN A 530 -9.06 -5.12 32.81
N THR A 531 -10.15 -5.67 33.35
CA THR A 531 -10.34 -7.12 33.47
C THR A 531 -10.38 -7.79 32.10
N PHE A 532 -11.03 -7.20 31.10
CA PHE A 532 -11.04 -7.69 29.73
C PHE A 532 -9.61 -7.81 29.22
N ILE A 533 -8.81 -6.75 29.34
CA ILE A 533 -7.41 -6.74 28.91
C ILE A 533 -6.58 -7.77 29.69
N ALA A 534 -6.76 -7.85 31.02
CA ALA A 534 -6.08 -8.83 31.85
C ALA A 534 -6.39 -10.27 31.43
N LYS A 535 -7.66 -10.60 31.19
CA LYS A 535 -8.10 -11.93 30.74
C LYS A 535 -7.59 -12.31 29.37
N GLN A 536 -7.33 -11.33 28.49
CA GLN A 536 -6.65 -11.60 27.21
C GLN A 536 -5.22 -12.10 27.41
N PHE A 537 -4.62 -11.90 28.58
CA PHE A 537 -3.27 -12.38 28.91
C PHE A 537 -3.26 -13.71 29.68
N GLU A 538 -4.41 -14.14 30.21
CA GLU A 538 -4.56 -15.44 30.91
C GLU A 538 -4.76 -16.62 29.93
N ASP A 539 -5.10 -16.36 28.66
CA ASP A 539 -5.13 -17.37 27.61
C ASP A 539 -3.71 -17.90 27.35
N ILE A 540 -3.51 -19.22 27.46
CA ILE A 540 -2.21 -19.92 27.30
C ILE A 540 -1.48 -19.53 26.00
N ARG A 541 -2.20 -19.07 24.97
CA ARG A 541 -1.56 -18.58 23.73
C ARG A 541 -0.75 -17.30 23.94
N TYR A 542 -1.04 -16.51 24.98
CA TYR A 542 -0.46 -15.21 25.29
C TYR A 542 0.64 -15.23 26.38
N THR A 543 0.83 -16.36 27.07
CA THR A 543 2.04 -16.62 27.88
C THR A 543 3.24 -17.05 27.02
N SER A 544 3.03 -17.21 25.71
CA SER A 544 4.05 -17.45 24.70
C SER A 544 5.03 -16.28 24.56
N VAL A 545 6.33 -16.60 24.53
CA VAL A 545 7.44 -15.66 24.27
C VAL A 545 7.18 -14.81 23.02
N TYR A 546 6.64 -15.41 21.95
CA TYR A 546 6.39 -14.74 20.68
C TYR A 546 5.31 -13.65 20.79
N VAL A 547 4.28 -13.90 21.59
CA VAL A 547 3.18 -12.96 21.79
C VAL A 547 3.62 -11.80 22.68
N ALA A 548 4.36 -12.11 23.76
CA ALA A 548 4.97 -11.08 24.58
C ALA A 548 5.89 -10.17 23.76
N ASN A 549 6.65 -10.75 22.82
CA ASN A 549 7.51 -9.98 21.91
C ASN A 549 6.66 -9.06 21.04
N SER A 550 5.61 -9.59 20.41
CA SER A 550 4.70 -8.80 19.57
C SER A 550 4.08 -7.62 20.32
N GLU A 551 3.61 -7.83 21.55
CA GLU A 551 2.98 -6.79 22.37
C GLU A 551 3.96 -5.70 22.81
N ILE A 552 5.15 -6.09 23.29
CA ILE A 552 6.20 -5.14 23.71
C ILE A 552 6.71 -4.35 22.51
N GLU A 553 7.04 -5.03 21.40
CA GLU A 553 7.55 -4.38 20.19
C GLU A 553 6.49 -3.44 19.58
N SER A 554 5.22 -3.85 19.51
CA SER A 554 4.14 -3.00 19.02
C SER A 554 3.95 -1.75 19.89
N ALA A 555 4.07 -1.89 21.22
CA ALA A 555 3.97 -0.78 22.14
C ALA A 555 5.18 0.18 22.05
N LEU A 556 6.40 -0.35 21.96
CA LEU A 556 7.61 0.46 21.75
C LEU A 556 7.60 1.18 20.41
N GLN A 557 7.26 0.47 19.33
CA GLN A 557 7.11 1.07 18.00
C GLN A 557 6.05 2.19 18.02
N GLY A 558 4.88 1.92 18.61
CA GLY A 558 3.83 2.92 18.79
C GLY A 558 4.31 4.14 19.60
N ALA A 559 5.13 3.92 20.63
CA ALA A 559 5.70 5.00 21.42
C ALA A 559 6.66 5.87 20.58
N PHE A 560 7.56 5.26 19.83
CA PHE A 560 8.56 5.99 19.03
C PHE A 560 7.94 6.71 17.82
N ILE A 561 6.92 6.13 17.19
CA ILE A 561 6.08 6.83 16.21
C ILE A 561 5.35 8.01 16.87
N GLY A 562 4.94 7.86 18.13
CA GLY A 562 4.44 8.97 18.95
C GLY A 562 5.43 10.13 19.00
N LEU A 563 6.71 9.89 19.26
CA LEU A 563 7.74 10.94 19.20
C LEU A 563 7.88 11.54 17.80
N LEU A 564 7.90 10.70 16.77
CA LEU A 564 8.05 11.13 15.37
C LEU A 564 6.92 12.06 14.93
N SER A 565 5.68 11.69 15.26
CA SER A 565 4.47 12.46 14.99
C SER A 565 4.24 13.64 15.94
N GLY A 566 5.11 13.83 16.95
CA GLY A 566 4.96 14.89 17.96
C GLY A 566 3.89 14.60 19.00
N ASN A 567 3.39 13.37 19.08
CA ASN A 567 2.40 12.93 20.03
C ASN A 567 3.01 12.34 21.31
N THR A 568 3.33 13.22 22.27
CA THR A 568 3.96 12.80 23.52
C THR A 568 3.05 11.95 24.42
N ASP A 569 1.73 12.04 24.27
CA ASP A 569 0.79 11.24 25.07
C ASP A 569 0.78 9.79 24.61
N ILE A 570 0.74 9.53 23.30
CA ILE A 570 0.93 8.17 22.74
C ILE A 570 2.28 7.62 23.19
N PHE A 571 3.35 8.41 23.09
CA PHE A 571 4.68 8.00 23.56
C PHE A 571 4.65 7.54 25.01
N ARG A 572 4.18 8.41 25.93
CA ARG A 572 4.14 8.13 27.36
C ARG A 572 3.29 6.89 27.68
N ASN A 573 2.10 6.81 27.10
CA ASN A 573 1.15 5.71 27.38
C ASN A 573 1.66 4.38 26.85
N SER A 574 2.16 4.34 25.62
CA SER A 574 2.65 3.10 25.01
C SER A 574 3.97 2.63 25.61
N LEU A 575 4.88 3.53 25.98
CA LEU A 575 6.08 3.17 26.73
C LEU A 575 5.74 2.61 28.12
N THR A 576 4.78 3.23 28.81
CA THR A 576 4.30 2.74 30.13
C THR A 576 3.66 1.37 30.00
N TYR A 577 2.83 1.16 28.98
CA TYR A 577 2.24 -0.14 28.69
C TYR A 577 3.31 -1.20 28.45
N ALA A 578 4.28 -0.92 27.58
CA ALA A 578 5.38 -1.84 27.26
C ALA A 578 6.16 -2.24 28.53
N ARG A 579 6.47 -1.26 29.40
CA ARG A 579 7.16 -1.48 30.67
C ARG A 579 6.37 -2.38 31.61
N THR A 580 5.09 -2.07 31.80
CA THR A 580 4.20 -2.84 32.69
C THR A 580 4.03 -4.27 32.18
N TYR A 581 3.88 -4.43 30.87
CA TYR A 581 3.73 -5.74 30.24
C TYR A 581 5.00 -6.57 30.38
N HIS A 582 6.16 -5.99 30.05
CA HIS A 582 7.46 -6.63 30.24
C HIS A 582 7.66 -7.09 31.69
N ALA A 583 7.37 -6.22 32.68
CA ALA A 583 7.48 -6.58 34.09
C ALA A 583 6.54 -7.72 34.50
N ALA A 584 5.31 -7.75 33.98
CA ALA A 584 4.35 -8.83 34.25
C ALA A 584 4.81 -10.16 33.64
N TYR A 585 5.23 -10.14 32.37
CA TYR A 585 5.77 -11.31 31.68
C TYR A 585 6.99 -11.90 32.39
N MET A 586 7.94 -11.07 32.81
CA MET A 586 9.14 -11.54 33.51
C MET A 586 8.83 -12.13 34.89
N ARG A 587 7.80 -11.64 35.60
CA ARG A 587 7.32 -12.29 36.85
C ARG A 587 6.74 -13.67 36.57
N GLU A 588 5.91 -13.78 35.53
CA GLU A 588 5.27 -15.05 35.18
C GLU A 588 6.29 -16.10 34.72
N GLN A 589 7.27 -15.71 33.88
CA GLN A 589 8.36 -16.60 33.48
C GLN A 589 9.18 -17.10 34.68
N ARG A 590 9.45 -16.26 35.68
CA ARG A 590 10.12 -16.70 36.92
C ARG A 590 9.30 -17.73 37.69
N ASN A 591 7.98 -17.51 37.81
CA ASN A 591 7.08 -18.46 38.47
C ASN A 591 7.03 -19.80 37.73
N MET A 592 6.95 -19.78 36.40
CA MET A 592 6.98 -20.99 35.57
C MET A 592 8.32 -21.72 35.67
N THR A 593 9.44 -20.99 35.65
CA THR A 593 10.79 -21.57 35.77
C THR A 593 10.99 -22.23 37.14
N ALA A 594 10.48 -21.62 38.21
CA ALA A 594 10.49 -22.20 39.55
C ALA A 594 9.66 -23.49 39.64
N ALA A 595 8.59 -23.62 38.84
CA ALA A 595 7.70 -24.78 38.83
C ALA A 595 8.11 -25.90 37.84
N ALA A 596 8.75 -25.57 36.71
CA ALA A 596 8.97 -26.49 35.58
C ALA A 596 10.45 -26.88 35.32
N GLY A 597 11.41 -26.32 36.07
CA GLY A 597 12.84 -26.61 35.88
C GLY A 597 13.37 -26.16 34.51
N ASP A 598 14.33 -26.92 33.96
CA ASP A 598 15.13 -26.59 32.75
C ASP A 598 14.36 -26.43 31.43
N ILE A 599 13.04 -26.64 31.42
CA ILE A 599 12.22 -26.66 30.20
C ILE A 599 11.78 -25.23 29.77
N ALA A 600 11.96 -24.21 30.61
CA ALA A 600 11.59 -22.81 30.32
C ALA A 600 12.68 -22.01 29.55
N ARG A 601 13.66 -22.66 28.92
CA ARG A 601 14.89 -22.03 28.42
C ARG A 601 14.80 -21.43 27.02
N THR A 602 14.06 -20.33 26.88
CA THR A 602 14.28 -19.37 25.78
C THR A 602 14.03 -17.94 26.28
N GLU A 603 14.98 -17.39 27.04
CA GLU A 603 14.94 -15.99 27.43
C GLU A 603 15.19 -15.10 26.21
N MET A 604 14.11 -14.54 25.64
CA MET A 604 14.18 -13.61 24.50
C MET A 604 14.33 -12.14 24.96
N PHE A 605 14.10 -11.86 26.26
CA PHE A 605 14.15 -10.51 26.79
C PHE A 605 15.18 -10.33 27.91
N HIS A 606 15.97 -9.25 27.81
CA HIS A 606 16.68 -8.65 28.93
C HIS A 606 15.75 -8.36 30.13
N HIS A 607 16.20 -8.66 31.36
CA HIS A 607 15.43 -8.45 32.60
C HIS A 607 15.16 -6.98 32.92
N ASP A 608 16.07 -6.09 32.52
CA ASP A 608 15.87 -4.65 32.65
C ASP A 608 15.23 -4.08 31.38
N PHE A 609 14.02 -3.54 31.53
CA PHE A 609 13.27 -2.91 30.45
C PHE A 609 14.01 -1.72 29.80
N ARG A 610 14.89 -1.03 30.54
CA ARG A 610 15.67 0.10 30.01
C ARG A 610 16.57 -0.34 28.86
N VAL A 611 17.13 -1.55 28.93
CA VAL A 611 17.95 -2.12 27.86
C VAL A 611 17.10 -2.40 26.63
N GLN A 612 15.91 -2.98 26.83
CA GLN A 612 14.98 -3.25 25.72
C GLN A 612 14.54 -1.97 25.02
N ALA A 613 13.99 -1.02 25.77
CA ALA A 613 13.52 0.24 25.22
C ALA A 613 14.67 1.04 24.58
N GLY A 614 15.84 1.05 25.22
CA GLY A 614 17.02 1.77 24.75
C GLY A 614 17.58 1.24 23.44
N ILE A 615 17.82 -0.07 23.33
CA ILE A 615 18.33 -0.69 22.10
C ILE A 615 17.34 -0.51 20.95
N ARG A 616 16.04 -0.72 21.19
CA ARG A 616 15.00 -0.55 20.16
C ARG A 616 14.85 0.91 19.74
N PHE A 617 14.95 1.85 20.68
CA PHE A 617 14.92 3.27 20.36
C PHE A 617 16.13 3.68 19.52
N ALA A 618 17.34 3.26 19.89
CA ALA A 618 18.55 3.52 19.12
C ALA A 618 18.44 2.97 17.68
N ALA A 619 17.96 1.72 17.55
CA ALA A 619 17.69 1.12 16.24
C ALA A 619 16.60 1.87 15.46
N PHE A 620 15.53 2.33 16.12
CA PHE A 620 14.47 3.11 15.49
C PHE A 620 14.98 4.44 14.96
N VAL A 621 15.64 5.25 15.79
CA VAL A 621 16.21 6.56 15.39
C VAL A 621 17.20 6.38 14.25
N ALA A 622 17.99 5.32 14.30
CA ALA A 622 18.86 4.97 13.21
C ALA A 622 18.16 4.36 11.99
N ASN A 623 16.88 4.05 11.98
CA ASN A 623 16.22 3.76 10.70
C ASN A 623 15.60 5.00 10.07
N LEU A 624 15.56 6.12 10.79
CA LEU A 624 15.02 7.38 10.31
C LEU A 624 16.02 8.14 9.44
N ASP A 625 15.49 9.03 8.61
CA ASP A 625 16.30 10.08 8.02
C ASP A 625 16.77 11.07 9.08
N LEU A 626 17.78 11.87 8.74
CA LEU A 626 18.40 12.78 9.69
C LEU A 626 17.40 13.78 10.31
N ALA A 627 16.48 14.32 9.51
CA ALA A 627 15.54 15.34 9.99
C ALA A 627 14.51 14.75 10.94
N ASP A 628 14.00 13.56 10.64
CA ASP A 628 13.07 12.83 11.49
C ASP A 628 13.79 12.19 12.70
N ALA A 629 15.03 11.75 12.55
CA ALA A 629 15.90 11.27 13.63
C ALA A 629 16.17 12.37 14.66
N GLU A 630 16.53 13.57 14.20
CA GLU A 630 16.73 14.76 15.05
C GLU A 630 15.44 15.10 15.82
N LYS A 631 14.30 15.22 15.13
CA LYS A 631 13.00 15.47 15.79
C LYS A 631 12.67 14.43 16.86
N VAL A 632 12.90 13.15 16.57
CA VAL A 632 12.65 12.06 17.52
C VAL A 632 13.63 12.13 18.69
N TYR A 633 14.90 12.39 18.42
CA TYR A 633 15.94 12.54 19.42
C TYR A 633 15.63 13.69 20.37
N ASP A 634 15.32 14.88 19.84
CA ASP A 634 15.01 16.08 20.62
C ASP A 634 13.80 15.92 21.53
N ARG A 635 12.78 15.19 21.05
CA ARG A 635 11.55 14.91 21.80
C ARG A 635 11.72 13.76 22.80
N ALA A 636 12.78 12.97 22.70
CA ALA A 636 12.98 11.82 23.55
C ALA A 636 13.49 12.21 24.95
N PRO A 637 13.06 11.48 25.99
CA PRO A 637 13.61 11.65 27.34
C PRO A 637 15.12 11.36 27.38
N ILE A 638 15.78 11.88 28.40
CA ILE A 638 17.25 11.83 28.54
C ILE A 638 17.77 10.39 28.50
N ASP A 639 17.10 9.45 29.16
CA ASP A 639 17.50 8.04 29.20
C ASP A 639 17.54 7.41 27.80
N LEU A 640 16.49 7.61 26.98
CA LEU A 640 16.46 7.13 25.60
C LEU A 640 17.52 7.82 24.72
N ARG A 641 17.71 9.13 24.90
CA ARG A 641 18.78 9.87 24.20
C ARG A 641 20.17 9.33 24.54
N GLN A 642 20.43 9.00 25.82
CA GLN A 642 21.69 8.39 26.26
C GLN A 642 21.93 7.03 25.62
N TRP A 643 20.89 6.20 25.51
CA TRP A 643 20.96 4.91 24.80
C TRP A 643 21.25 5.06 23.31
N ALA A 644 20.66 6.06 22.66
CA ALA A 644 20.86 6.32 21.24
C ALA A 644 22.20 7.01 20.94
N TYR A 645 22.69 7.91 21.81
CA TYR A 645 23.79 8.82 21.49
C TYR A 645 25.05 8.12 21.00
N ASP A 646 25.58 7.15 21.74
CA ASP A 646 26.82 6.45 21.33
C ASP A 646 26.62 5.66 20.03
N TYR A 647 25.40 5.13 19.80
CA TYR A 647 25.05 4.44 18.57
C TYR A 647 25.01 5.41 17.37
N LEU A 648 24.39 6.58 17.56
CA LEU A 648 24.36 7.63 16.55
C LEU A 648 25.75 8.20 16.28
N LEU A 649 26.56 8.38 17.32
CA LEU A 649 27.93 8.87 17.22
C LEU A 649 28.79 7.92 16.37
N ASP A 650 28.75 6.62 16.67
CA ASP A 650 29.44 5.59 15.88
C ASP A 650 28.95 5.56 14.42
N GLN A 651 27.64 5.70 14.20
CA GLN A 651 27.07 5.59 12.86
C GLN A 651 27.22 6.83 11.98
N TYR A 652 27.19 8.02 12.57
CA TYR A 652 27.02 9.26 11.83
C TYR A 652 28.18 10.24 11.94
N ARG A 653 29.08 10.13 12.93
CA ARG A 653 30.11 11.16 13.13
C ARG A 653 30.98 11.40 11.91
N GLU A 654 31.53 10.35 11.32
CA GLU A 654 32.40 10.46 10.13
C GLU A 654 31.63 10.97 8.90
N ALA A 655 30.42 10.44 8.68
CA ALA A 655 29.57 10.83 7.57
C ALA A 655 29.15 12.30 7.67
N ARG A 656 28.76 12.76 8.86
CA ARG A 656 28.34 14.15 9.10
C ARG A 656 29.50 15.14 9.05
N ASN A 657 30.67 14.77 9.54
CA ASN A 657 31.86 15.60 9.38
C ASN A 657 32.24 15.77 7.90
N SER A 658 31.96 14.77 7.07
CA SER A 658 32.10 14.87 5.62
C SER A 658 30.99 15.73 4.97
N ASP A 659 29.75 15.64 5.46
CA ASP A 659 28.62 16.49 5.01
C ASP A 659 28.81 17.98 5.35
N VAL A 660 29.54 18.31 6.42
CA VAL A 660 29.88 19.71 6.76
C VAL A 660 30.64 20.38 5.62
N ALA A 661 31.52 19.64 4.93
CA ALA A 661 32.21 20.15 3.74
C ALA A 661 31.24 20.46 2.58
N LEU A 662 30.06 19.83 2.58
CA LEU A 662 28.97 20.09 1.64
C LEU A 662 27.94 21.09 2.18
N GLY A 663 28.21 21.77 3.30
CA GLY A 663 27.34 22.78 3.89
C GLY A 663 26.28 22.25 4.88
N GLY A 664 26.39 21.00 5.33
CA GLY A 664 25.54 20.43 6.37
C GLY A 664 25.94 20.84 7.79
N ARG A 665 25.04 20.65 8.77
CA ARG A 665 25.30 20.83 10.21
C ARG A 665 26.22 19.74 10.81
N ALA A 666 27.02 20.09 11.82
CA ALA A 666 27.88 19.12 12.50
C ALA A 666 27.07 18.07 13.28
N PHE A 667 27.68 16.93 13.62
CA PHE A 667 27.01 15.89 14.42
C PHE A 667 26.50 16.43 15.75
N ASP A 668 27.34 17.14 16.50
CA ASP A 668 27.02 17.65 17.84
C ASP A 668 25.92 18.75 17.83
N GLU A 669 25.68 19.37 16.68
CA GLU A 669 24.59 20.33 16.48
C GLU A 669 23.24 19.64 16.27
N VAL A 670 23.24 18.44 15.68
CA VAL A 670 22.02 17.68 15.37
C VAL A 670 21.67 16.70 16.49
N PHE A 671 22.68 16.12 17.13
CA PHE A 671 22.53 15.17 18.23
C PHE A 671 23.41 15.64 19.41
N PRO A 672 22.96 16.61 20.21
CA PRO A 672 23.75 17.11 21.34
C PRO A 672 23.96 16.01 22.39
N GLU A 673 25.17 15.92 22.95
CA GLU A 673 25.50 14.92 23.97
C GLU A 673 24.56 15.06 25.19
N PRO A 674 23.87 13.98 25.60
CA PRO A 674 23.03 14.02 26.79
C PRO A 674 23.85 14.27 28.05
N PRO A 675 23.25 14.86 29.10
CA PRO A 675 23.93 14.98 30.39
C PRO A 675 24.33 13.60 30.96
N ASP A 676 25.37 13.56 31.79
CA ASP A 676 25.82 12.39 32.55
C ASP A 676 26.20 11.12 31.76
N MET A 677 26.59 11.27 30.49
CA MET A 677 27.02 10.14 29.64
C MET A 677 28.12 9.23 30.25
N PRO A 678 29.15 9.72 30.96
CA PRO A 678 30.14 8.84 31.60
C PRO A 678 29.53 7.86 32.61
N ALA A 679 28.60 8.32 33.45
CA ALA A 679 27.91 7.48 34.41
C ALA A 679 26.96 6.50 33.71
N PHE A 680 26.27 6.97 32.67
CA PHE A 680 25.40 6.13 31.84
C PHE A 680 26.18 5.01 31.15
N ARG A 681 27.35 5.27 30.56
CA ARG A 681 28.19 4.25 29.90
C ARG A 681 28.60 3.14 30.89
N GLN A 682 28.95 3.48 32.12
CA GLN A 682 29.24 2.50 33.18
C GLN A 682 28.00 1.68 33.59
N MET A 683 26.84 2.33 33.71
CA MET A 683 25.57 1.63 33.96
C MET A 683 25.23 0.67 32.80
N ARG A 684 25.31 1.15 31.56
CA ARG A 684 25.01 0.37 30.35
C ARG A 684 25.90 -0.87 30.28
N GLN A 685 27.20 -0.72 30.52
CA GLN A 685 28.13 -1.82 30.52
C GLN A 685 27.75 -2.90 31.54
N ARG A 686 27.47 -2.50 32.80
CA ARG A 686 26.99 -3.44 33.84
C ARG A 686 25.71 -4.17 33.41
N LEU A 687 24.72 -3.45 32.90
CA LEU A 687 23.46 -4.06 32.46
C LEU A 687 23.67 -5.05 31.30
N LEU A 688 24.54 -4.75 30.33
CA LEU A 688 24.83 -5.67 29.22
C LEU A 688 25.65 -6.90 29.66
N GLU A 689 26.53 -6.75 30.64
CA GLU A 689 27.31 -7.84 31.25
C GLU A 689 26.46 -8.77 32.12
N GLU A 690 25.37 -8.25 32.72
CA GLU A 690 24.42 -9.05 33.51
C GLU A 690 23.62 -10.07 32.67
N GLY A 691 23.51 -9.86 31.35
CA GLY A 691 22.90 -10.79 30.39
C GLY A 691 21.49 -11.29 30.75
N PRO A 692 20.92 -12.22 29.95
CA PRO A 692 19.89 -13.14 30.44
C PRO A 692 20.61 -14.17 31.33
N SER A 693 20.82 -13.85 32.61
CA SER A 693 21.42 -14.79 33.56
C SER A 693 20.64 -14.85 34.86
N PHE A 694 20.13 -16.05 35.18
CA PHE A 694 19.81 -16.40 36.55
C PHE A 694 20.92 -17.32 37.05
N THR A 695 21.73 -16.82 37.99
CA THR A 695 22.42 -17.71 38.92
C THR A 695 21.42 -17.96 40.04
N PRO A 696 20.95 -19.19 40.29
CA PRO A 696 20.10 -19.46 41.44
C PRO A 696 20.86 -19.06 42.70
N GLN A 697 20.36 -18.07 43.45
CA GLN A 697 20.70 -18.00 44.86
C GLN A 697 20.16 -19.30 45.48
N ARG A 698 21.08 -20.22 45.78
CA ARG A 698 20.82 -21.27 46.75
C ARG A 698 20.76 -20.58 48.10
N ASP A 699 19.56 -20.20 48.50
CA ASP A 699 19.30 -19.91 49.91
C ASP A 699 19.54 -21.20 50.69
N GLY A 700 20.44 -21.12 51.67
CA GLY A 700 20.76 -22.20 52.60
C GLY A 700 19.75 -22.35 53.71
#